data_AF-A0A959HZY3-F1
#
_entry.id   AF-A0A959HZY3-F1
#
_cell.length_a   1.000
_cell.length_b   1.000
_cell.length_c   1.000
_cell.angle_alpha   90.00
_cell.angle_beta   90.00
_cell.angle_gamma   90.00
#
_symmetry.space_group_name_H-M   'P 1'
#
loop_
_entity.id
_entity.type
_entity.pdbx_description
1 polymer ?
#
loop_
_entity_poly.entity_id
_entity_poly.type
_entity_poly.pdbx_seq_one_letter_code
_entity_poly.pdbx_strand_id
1 'polypeptide(L)'
;MPATHITLVANDGSELTTQLLQQLEKGGQRAVVLNLPHIQNPITERAVTLAAASDEAVRKALETIQAQYGTVGSFIHLHPHFEFQQGNFTQHFPAEREIVKILFFLAKHLQKPLNALGRQQRASFLAVTRLDGQLGQGKRGNVSIIGGGVPGLVKCLNLEWPSVFCRALDIQPELPAKEIVAQILAELQDADASYVEVAFSEEGRKTTTVQPVAVAEHSEIRTRVTSDSVFLVSGGARGVTASCVIEMAKVFQCKFILLGRSSSNFEVPAYAKAEQEEGALKRLIMEDMKAKGEKPNLATVKSTYSHIVAKKEIDDTIARIKGFGGQAVYVQGDVTAPSSFRPALNAATAALGKITGILHGAGRLADKYIQDKTEADFEHVLSVKLDGLLALLQSVDIHQLDHLILFSSVAGFYGNVGQTDYAIANEILSKAAHLFKTNHPNTQVSAINWGAWDSGMVSGELKAQFEAAGVTLVNSEGGAAMLVNELNVAYADQPQAIIGGTLPAAVSYISEDLRTYRIHRHLALKANPFLNHHVIQGNAVLPVVNAVGWMAHTCEKAYPDFSIFKVENTRLFKGIVFDGTQKEDYIIELKEVEKSPEQIVFETTVLSEGEKLPTYHYKATVTLLNRKTDRKAPKFAHQLSGTYQPTSGAGLYEDGSLFHGHYFQGIEQILDCTESQIVLSCKAPEVPLSEQGQFPVGSVNTFFTDIQYQGMVVWVQKFMDGAKSLPLQTDSAVIYQPIPFGKELFVHVKIAEATDFKMVAECTVYDAEGAVYMVTKGATVTVSKQLVW
;
A
#
# COMPACT_ATOMS: atom_id res chain seq x y z
N MET A 1 20.10 5.41 -20.03
CA MET A 1 20.63 6.49 -19.17
C MET A 1 21.67 7.28 -19.97
N PRO A 2 21.72 8.62 -19.88
CA PRO A 2 22.71 9.42 -20.62
C PRO A 2 24.14 9.15 -20.15
N ALA A 3 25.13 9.32 -21.03
CA ALA A 3 26.54 9.14 -20.67
C ALA A 3 27.05 10.08 -19.56
N THR A 4 26.35 11.20 -19.33
CA THR A 4 26.63 12.17 -18.25
C THR A 4 26.16 11.70 -16.88
N HIS A 5 25.37 10.63 -16.81
CA HIS A 5 24.78 10.13 -15.58
C HIS A 5 25.43 8.82 -15.11
N ILE A 6 25.18 8.46 -13.85
CA ILE A 6 25.65 7.23 -13.22
C ILE A 6 24.55 6.53 -12.44
N THR A 7 24.79 5.25 -12.14
CA THR A 7 24.09 4.52 -11.08
C THR A 7 24.94 4.56 -9.81
N LEU A 8 24.43 5.19 -8.75
CA LEU A 8 25.08 5.24 -7.45
C LEU A 8 24.60 4.06 -6.59
N VAL A 9 25.53 3.26 -6.06
CA VAL A 9 25.25 2.12 -5.18
C VAL A 9 25.81 2.38 -3.78
N ALA A 10 24.96 2.35 -2.75
CA ALA A 10 25.44 2.36 -1.37
C ALA A 10 25.90 0.95 -0.98
N ASN A 11 27.16 0.82 -0.55
CA ASN A 11 27.80 -0.46 -0.25
C ASN A 11 27.25 -1.06 1.05
N ASP A 12 26.87 -2.34 1.01
CA ASP A 12 26.43 -3.11 2.18
C ASP A 12 27.57 -3.87 2.89
N GLY A 13 28.77 -3.84 2.31
CA GLY A 13 29.98 -4.47 2.83
C GLY A 13 30.10 -5.97 2.54
N SER A 14 29.22 -6.53 1.72
CA SER A 14 29.22 -7.94 1.34
C SER A 14 29.56 -8.15 -0.14
N GLU A 15 29.72 -9.42 -0.53
CA GLU A 15 29.94 -9.79 -1.94
C GLU A 15 28.78 -9.41 -2.87
N LEU A 16 27.58 -9.18 -2.30
CA LEU A 16 26.39 -8.73 -3.03
C LEU A 16 26.67 -7.44 -3.80
N THR A 17 27.32 -6.47 -3.15
CA THR A 17 27.67 -5.19 -3.78
C THR A 17 28.55 -5.42 -5.01
N THR A 18 29.62 -6.21 -4.89
CA THR A 18 30.53 -6.49 -6.01
C THR A 18 29.84 -7.22 -7.16
N GLN A 19 28.99 -8.20 -6.87
CA GLN A 19 28.24 -8.93 -7.91
C GLN A 19 27.22 -8.03 -8.63
N LEU A 20 26.54 -7.13 -7.90
CA LEU A 20 25.62 -6.16 -8.48
C LEU A 20 26.36 -5.22 -9.44
N LEU A 21 27.51 -4.67 -9.03
CA LEU A 21 28.32 -3.79 -9.87
C LEU A 21 28.70 -4.46 -11.19
N GLN A 22 29.15 -5.72 -11.14
CA GLN A 22 29.51 -6.48 -12.35
C GLN A 22 28.33 -6.65 -13.31
N GLN A 23 27.12 -6.91 -12.80
CA GLN A 23 25.94 -7.05 -13.67
C GLN A 23 25.46 -5.70 -14.23
N LEU A 24 25.52 -4.63 -13.43
CA LEU A 24 25.22 -3.28 -13.91
C LEU A 24 26.14 -2.88 -15.07
N GLU A 25 27.44 -3.16 -14.96
CA GLU A 25 28.43 -2.89 -16.00
C GLU A 25 28.23 -3.74 -17.25
N LYS A 26 27.91 -5.03 -17.09
CA LYS A 26 27.51 -5.90 -18.22
C LYS A 26 26.26 -5.37 -18.93
N GLY A 27 25.34 -4.76 -18.19
CA GLY A 27 24.17 -4.06 -18.71
C GLY A 27 24.47 -2.67 -19.30
N GLY A 28 25.74 -2.28 -19.40
CA GLY A 28 26.17 -0.99 -19.96
C GLY A 28 25.95 0.22 -19.03
N GLN A 29 25.63 0.00 -17.76
CA GLN A 29 25.50 1.08 -16.78
C GLN A 29 26.85 1.43 -16.15
N ARG A 30 27.10 2.72 -15.96
CA ARG A 30 28.27 3.21 -15.22
C ARG A 30 27.94 3.30 -13.74
N ALA A 31 28.39 2.32 -12.97
CA ALA A 31 28.18 2.26 -11.53
C ALA A 31 29.30 2.96 -10.75
N VAL A 32 28.93 3.64 -9.66
CA VAL A 32 29.82 4.29 -8.69
C VAL A 32 29.36 3.90 -7.30
N VAL A 33 30.30 3.69 -6.39
CA VAL A 33 30.03 3.20 -5.04
C VAL A 33 30.13 4.31 -4.00
N LEU A 34 29.19 4.34 -3.06
CA LEU A 34 29.32 5.07 -1.81
C LEU A 34 29.56 4.08 -0.67
N ASN A 35 30.77 4.08 -0.11
CA ASN A 35 31.05 3.31 1.11
C ASN A 35 30.46 4.02 2.33
N LEU A 36 29.64 3.30 3.09
CA LEU A 36 29.10 3.79 4.36
C LEU A 36 30.21 3.85 5.42
N PRO A 37 30.07 4.68 6.47
CA PRO A 37 31.04 4.72 7.57
C PRO A 37 31.17 3.34 8.22
N HIS A 38 32.41 2.95 8.56
CA HIS A 38 32.72 1.68 9.23
C HIS A 38 32.30 0.40 8.48
N ILE A 39 31.99 0.50 7.18
CA ILE A 39 31.58 -0.65 6.39
C ILE A 39 32.71 -1.69 6.29
N GLN A 40 32.34 -2.96 6.34
CA GLN A 40 33.26 -4.04 6.02
C GLN A 40 33.54 -4.04 4.50
N ASN A 41 34.73 -4.47 4.08
CA ASN A 41 35.09 -4.61 2.65
C ASN A 41 34.78 -3.35 1.80
N PRO A 42 35.38 -2.18 2.10
CA PRO A 42 35.16 -0.98 1.30
C PRO A 42 35.64 -1.17 -0.14
N ILE A 43 34.86 -0.69 -1.11
CA ILE A 43 35.25 -0.69 -2.53
C ILE A 43 36.18 0.50 -2.79
N THR A 44 37.27 0.28 -3.52
CA THR A 44 38.28 1.31 -3.82
C THR A 44 38.15 1.88 -5.23
N GLU A 45 37.70 1.08 -6.19
CA GLU A 45 37.52 1.52 -7.57
C GLU A 45 36.20 2.26 -7.74
N ARG A 46 36.22 3.43 -8.42
CA ARG A 46 35.02 4.25 -8.70
C ARG A 46 34.13 4.41 -7.46
N ALA A 47 34.76 4.77 -6.34
CA ALA A 47 34.10 4.82 -5.05
C ALA A 47 34.43 6.11 -4.29
N VAL A 48 33.50 6.53 -3.43
CA VAL A 48 33.69 7.59 -2.43
C VAL A 48 33.31 7.04 -1.07
N THR A 49 34.11 7.32 -0.04
CA THR A 49 33.81 6.88 1.34
C THR A 49 33.23 8.02 2.14
N LEU A 50 32.09 7.77 2.78
CA LEU A 50 31.43 8.74 3.63
C LEU A 50 32.18 8.91 4.95
N ALA A 51 32.44 10.16 5.35
CA ALA A 51 33.21 10.46 6.55
C ALA A 51 32.42 10.31 7.86
N ALA A 52 31.11 10.57 7.84
CA ALA A 52 30.23 10.54 9.01
C ALA A 52 28.75 10.42 8.60
N ALA A 53 27.89 10.05 9.54
CA ALA A 53 26.43 9.98 9.36
C ALA A 53 25.73 11.35 9.56
N SER A 54 26.13 12.36 8.78
CA SER A 54 25.55 13.72 8.84
C SER A 54 25.13 14.25 7.48
N ASP A 55 24.19 15.20 7.47
CA ASP A 55 23.70 15.89 6.26
C ASP A 55 24.85 16.46 5.43
N GLU A 56 25.76 17.14 6.11
CA GLU A 56 26.92 17.80 5.51
C GLU A 56 27.93 16.81 4.90
N ALA A 57 28.16 15.67 5.55
CA ALA A 57 29.05 14.64 5.01
C ALA A 57 28.46 14.01 3.74
N VAL A 58 27.14 13.74 3.75
CA VAL A 58 26.43 13.19 2.59
C VAL A 58 26.46 14.17 1.41
N ARG A 59 26.18 15.45 1.66
CA ARG A 59 26.26 16.52 0.65
C ARG A 59 27.63 16.55 -0.04
N LYS A 60 28.71 16.60 0.74
CA LYS A 60 30.10 16.64 0.22
C LYS A 60 30.46 15.39 -0.58
N ALA A 61 30.03 14.22 -0.13
CA ALA A 61 30.26 12.97 -0.85
C ALA A 61 29.58 12.99 -2.22
N LEU A 62 28.32 13.44 -2.29
CA LEU A 62 27.57 13.57 -3.55
C LEU A 62 28.15 14.64 -4.49
N GLU A 63 28.64 15.77 -3.95
CA GLU A 63 29.36 16.78 -4.73
C GLU A 63 30.64 16.21 -5.35
N THR A 64 31.38 15.41 -4.58
CA THR A 64 32.59 14.71 -5.07
C THR A 64 32.23 13.71 -6.17
N ILE A 65 31.18 12.91 -5.96
CA ILE A 65 30.69 11.94 -6.95
C ILE A 65 30.28 12.66 -8.25
N GLN A 66 29.54 13.76 -8.14
CA GLN A 66 29.09 14.54 -9.29
C GLN A 66 30.27 15.13 -10.05
N ALA A 67 31.27 15.68 -9.36
CA ALA A 67 32.45 16.28 -9.97
C ALA A 67 33.36 15.25 -10.67
N GLN A 68 33.52 14.06 -10.08
CA GLN A 68 34.45 13.04 -10.60
C GLN A 68 33.81 12.11 -11.62
N TYR A 69 32.56 11.71 -11.41
CA TYR A 69 31.92 10.64 -12.18
C TYR A 69 30.69 11.12 -12.95
N GLY A 70 29.91 12.07 -12.42
CA GLY A 70 28.75 12.64 -13.11
C GLY A 70 27.48 12.59 -12.27
N THR A 71 26.37 13.08 -12.85
CA THR A 71 25.11 13.24 -12.11
C THR A 71 24.44 11.89 -11.80
N VAL A 72 23.90 11.74 -10.59
CA VAL A 72 23.17 10.52 -10.23
C VAL A 72 21.85 10.45 -10.99
N GLY A 73 21.68 9.40 -11.80
CA GLY A 73 20.44 9.12 -12.54
C GLY A 73 19.66 7.90 -12.03
N SER A 74 20.35 7.03 -11.29
CA SER A 74 19.75 5.91 -10.56
C SER A 74 20.49 5.75 -9.23
N PHE A 75 19.76 5.44 -8.17
CA PHE A 75 20.33 5.14 -6.87
C PHE A 75 19.83 3.79 -6.36
N ILE A 76 20.76 2.97 -5.86
CA ILE A 76 20.48 1.68 -5.23
C ILE A 76 21.11 1.69 -3.84
N HIS A 77 20.28 1.65 -2.80
CA HIS A 77 20.74 1.44 -1.43
C HIS A 77 20.73 -0.05 -1.12
N LEU A 78 21.90 -0.64 -0.83
CA LEU A 78 21.96 -1.97 -0.23
C LEU A 78 22.12 -1.80 1.28
N HIS A 79 21.07 -2.10 2.03
CA HIS A 79 21.12 -2.05 3.49
C HIS A 79 21.99 -3.21 4.00
N PRO A 80 23.01 -2.96 4.84
CA PRO A 80 23.76 -4.04 5.49
C PRO A 80 22.83 -5.01 6.20
N HIS A 81 23.12 -6.30 6.10
CA HIS A 81 22.33 -7.31 6.78
C HIS A 81 22.78 -7.46 8.23
N PHE A 82 21.81 -7.36 9.14
CA PHE A 82 22.01 -7.49 10.57
C PHE A 82 21.25 -8.71 11.10
N GLU A 83 21.95 -9.60 11.79
CA GLU A 83 21.33 -10.71 12.53
C GLU A 83 21.38 -10.46 14.03
N PHE A 84 20.25 -10.64 14.69
CA PHE A 84 20.12 -10.45 16.14
C PHE A 84 20.27 -11.79 16.85
N GLN A 85 21.14 -11.82 17.85
CA GLN A 85 21.39 -13.03 18.63
C GLN A 85 20.44 -13.13 19.83
N GLN A 86 20.00 -14.35 20.14
CA GLN A 86 19.22 -14.66 21.35
C GLN A 86 17.93 -13.81 21.52
N GLY A 87 17.32 -13.36 20.42
CA GLY A 87 16.13 -12.50 20.46
C GLY A 87 16.39 -11.08 20.96
N ASN A 88 17.66 -10.66 21.13
CA ASN A 88 18.01 -9.29 21.47
C ASN A 88 17.86 -8.39 20.25
N PHE A 89 16.63 -7.99 19.93
CA PHE A 89 16.32 -7.15 18.78
C PHE A 89 16.90 -5.72 18.86
N THR A 90 17.56 -5.34 19.96
CA THR A 90 18.14 -4.00 20.15
C THR A 90 19.64 -3.93 19.84
N GLN A 91 20.27 -5.08 19.58
CA GLN A 91 21.71 -5.25 19.45
C GLN A 91 22.37 -4.27 18.46
N HIS A 92 21.74 -4.01 17.32
CA HIS A 92 22.31 -3.24 16.22
C HIS A 92 21.67 -1.85 16.02
N PHE A 93 20.77 -1.44 16.93
CA PHE A 93 19.98 -0.21 16.79
C PHE A 93 20.81 1.04 16.52
N PRO A 94 21.92 1.33 17.23
CA PRO A 94 22.72 2.53 16.97
C PRO A 94 23.29 2.55 15.55
N ALA A 95 23.87 1.43 15.10
CA ALA A 95 24.51 1.32 13.80
C ALA A 95 23.48 1.42 12.66
N GLU A 96 22.35 0.71 12.77
CA GLU A 96 21.29 0.79 11.78
C GLU A 96 20.66 2.18 11.69
N ARG A 97 20.49 2.86 12.83
CA ARG A 97 19.96 4.24 12.86
C ARG A 97 20.86 5.20 12.09
N GLU A 98 22.17 5.08 12.23
CA GLU A 98 23.13 5.87 11.44
C GLU A 98 22.99 5.60 9.95
N ILE A 99 22.80 4.34 9.54
CA ILE A 99 22.63 3.97 8.12
C ILE A 99 21.31 4.53 7.56
N VAL A 100 20.21 4.41 8.29
CA VAL A 100 18.91 4.97 7.88
C VAL A 100 18.98 6.50 7.81
N LYS A 101 19.69 7.15 8.72
CA LYS A 101 19.95 8.59 8.69
C LYS A 101 20.76 9.00 7.45
N ILE A 102 21.79 8.24 7.09
CA ILE A 102 22.53 8.46 5.84
C ILE A 102 21.61 8.33 4.63
N LEU A 103 20.78 7.28 4.57
CA LEU A 103 19.81 7.07 3.49
C LEU A 103 18.82 8.24 3.37
N PHE A 104 18.34 8.73 4.50
CA PHE A 104 17.44 9.89 4.57
C PHE A 104 18.08 11.15 3.95
N PHE A 105 19.34 11.44 4.26
CA PHE A 105 20.04 12.57 3.65
C PHE A 105 20.48 12.32 2.21
N LEU A 106 20.75 11.07 1.82
CA LEU A 106 20.94 10.74 0.41
C LEU A 106 19.67 11.07 -0.37
N ALA A 107 18.49 10.70 0.14
CA ALA A 107 17.23 11.07 -0.49
C ALA A 107 17.07 12.60 -0.61
N LYS A 108 17.34 13.36 0.46
CA LYS A 108 17.34 14.84 0.46
C LYS A 108 18.13 15.44 -0.70
N HIS A 109 19.38 15.02 -0.88
CA HIS A 109 20.27 15.59 -1.89
C HIS A 109 20.06 15.01 -3.29
N LEU A 110 19.53 13.79 -3.40
CA LEU A 110 19.21 13.15 -4.67
C LEU A 110 17.86 13.59 -5.26
N GLN A 111 17.02 14.28 -4.48
CA GLN A 111 15.73 14.79 -4.91
C GLN A 111 15.81 15.51 -6.26
N LYS A 112 16.67 16.53 -6.36
CA LYS A 112 16.78 17.39 -7.55
C LYS A 112 17.31 16.65 -8.79
N PRO A 113 18.47 15.96 -8.75
CA PRO A 113 19.00 15.29 -9.94
C PRO A 113 18.10 14.17 -10.45
N LEU A 114 17.51 13.36 -9.55
CA LEU A 114 16.63 12.27 -9.97
C LEU A 114 15.33 12.80 -10.58
N ASN A 115 14.69 13.81 -9.97
CA ASN A 115 13.47 14.40 -10.55
C ASN A 115 13.75 15.06 -11.90
N ALA A 116 14.89 15.74 -12.06
CA ALA A 116 15.26 16.35 -13.33
C ALA A 116 15.38 15.32 -14.47
N LEU A 117 16.03 14.18 -14.20
CA LEU A 117 16.13 13.09 -15.17
C LEU A 117 14.79 12.38 -15.40
N GLY A 118 14.04 12.13 -14.31
CA GLY A 118 12.75 11.42 -14.28
C GLY A 118 11.68 12.02 -15.20
N ARG A 119 11.72 13.35 -15.37
CA ARG A 119 10.81 14.07 -16.29
C ARG A 119 11.03 13.68 -17.75
N GLN A 120 12.23 13.28 -18.14
CA GLN A 120 12.59 12.98 -19.52
C GLN A 120 12.70 11.47 -19.80
N GLN A 121 13.16 10.70 -18.81
CA GLN A 121 13.36 9.25 -18.94
C GLN A 121 13.34 8.58 -17.55
N ARG A 122 13.48 7.26 -17.49
CA ARG A 122 13.50 6.53 -16.22
C ARG A 122 14.70 6.96 -15.34
N ALA A 123 14.38 7.58 -14.21
CA ALA A 123 15.27 7.73 -13.06
C ALA A 123 14.71 6.88 -11.91
N SER A 124 15.57 6.41 -11.00
CA SER A 124 15.14 5.49 -9.96
C SER A 124 15.81 5.71 -8.61
N PHE A 125 15.04 5.45 -7.55
CA PHE A 125 15.49 5.33 -6.17
C PHE A 125 15.03 3.96 -5.65
N LEU A 126 15.97 3.03 -5.54
CA LEU A 126 15.70 1.67 -5.09
C LEU A 126 16.42 1.41 -3.76
N ALA A 127 15.72 0.86 -2.77
CA ALA A 127 16.32 0.49 -1.49
C ALA A 127 16.06 -1.00 -1.21
N VAL A 128 17.13 -1.73 -0.91
CA VAL A 128 17.12 -3.17 -0.66
C VAL A 128 17.38 -3.41 0.82
N THR A 129 16.47 -4.12 1.46
CA THR A 129 16.62 -4.68 2.81
C THR A 129 16.71 -6.20 2.73
N ARG A 130 17.33 -6.81 3.73
CA ARG A 130 17.40 -8.26 3.89
C ARG A 130 16.83 -8.65 5.24
N LEU A 131 15.50 -8.60 5.36
CA LEU A 131 14.74 -8.99 6.55
C LEU A 131 14.45 -10.49 6.50
N ASP A 132 13.44 -10.89 5.74
CA ASP A 132 12.99 -12.28 5.60
C ASP A 132 12.45 -12.62 4.21
N GLY A 133 12.43 -11.66 3.27
CA GLY A 133 11.81 -11.84 1.95
C GLY A 133 10.29 -11.89 2.01
N GLN A 134 9.71 -11.46 3.14
CA GLN A 134 8.28 -11.41 3.44
C GLN A 134 7.91 -10.09 4.14
N LEU A 135 8.68 -9.03 3.89
CA LEU A 135 8.46 -7.67 4.41
C LEU A 135 8.55 -7.59 5.94
N GLY A 136 9.33 -8.48 6.57
CA GLY A 136 9.43 -8.61 8.03
C GLY A 136 8.20 -9.24 8.69
N GLN A 137 7.34 -9.90 7.91
CA GLN A 137 6.09 -10.54 8.38
C GLN A 137 6.16 -12.07 8.35
N GLY A 138 7.28 -12.65 7.87
CA GLY A 138 7.50 -14.08 7.72
C GLY A 138 7.74 -14.83 9.03
N LYS A 139 7.40 -14.22 10.19
CA LYS A 139 7.59 -14.77 11.55
C LYS A 139 9.03 -15.19 11.85
N ARG A 140 10.00 -14.49 11.25
CA ARG A 140 11.43 -14.64 11.56
C ARG A 140 11.77 -13.85 12.82
N GLY A 141 12.22 -14.54 13.87
CA GLY A 141 12.47 -13.97 15.20
C GLY A 141 13.72 -13.08 15.35
N ASN A 142 14.43 -12.78 14.27
CA ASN A 142 15.70 -12.04 14.27
C ASN A 142 15.86 -11.08 13.07
N VAL A 143 14.77 -10.46 12.61
CA VAL A 143 14.82 -9.44 11.54
C VAL A 143 15.25 -8.07 12.04
N SER A 144 15.82 -7.26 11.14
CA SER A 144 16.10 -5.84 11.36
C SER A 144 14.82 -5.01 11.51
N ILE A 145 14.65 -4.37 12.67
CA ILE A 145 13.53 -3.45 12.91
C ILE A 145 13.81 -2.09 12.27
N ILE A 146 15.02 -1.55 12.44
CA ILE A 146 15.36 -0.19 12.00
C ILE A 146 15.46 -0.13 10.47
N GLY A 147 16.18 -1.07 9.86
CA GLY A 147 16.17 -1.29 8.42
C GLY A 147 14.76 -1.58 7.89
N GLY A 148 13.91 -2.23 8.68
CA GLY A 148 12.48 -2.39 8.40
C GLY A 148 11.68 -1.09 8.24
N GLY A 149 12.21 0.05 8.68
CA GLY A 149 11.64 1.38 8.44
C GLY A 149 11.92 1.99 7.07
N VAL A 150 12.88 1.45 6.32
CA VAL A 150 13.29 1.95 5.00
C VAL A 150 12.13 2.05 4.00
N PRO A 151 11.19 1.09 3.90
CA PRO A 151 10.03 1.22 3.03
C PRO A 151 9.17 2.46 3.32
N GLY A 152 9.08 2.90 4.58
CA GLY A 152 8.36 4.12 4.96
C GLY A 152 8.94 5.38 4.28
N LEU A 153 10.27 5.47 4.16
CA LEU A 153 10.92 6.54 3.40
C LEU A 153 10.52 6.46 1.92
N VAL A 154 10.73 5.29 1.31
CA VAL A 154 10.55 5.11 -0.14
C VAL A 154 9.11 5.38 -0.57
N LYS A 155 8.12 5.01 0.24
CA LYS A 155 6.70 5.32 0.01
C LYS A 155 6.42 6.82 -0.01
N CYS A 156 7.00 7.58 0.93
CA CYS A 156 6.90 9.04 0.90
C CYS A 156 7.61 9.65 -0.32
N LEU A 157 8.80 9.15 -0.68
CA LEU A 157 9.52 9.61 -1.88
C LEU A 157 8.72 9.34 -3.15
N ASN A 158 8.03 8.21 -3.25
CA ASN A 158 7.15 7.90 -4.39
C ASN A 158 6.05 8.96 -4.59
N LEU A 159 5.54 9.52 -3.51
CA LEU A 159 4.53 10.58 -3.54
C LEU A 159 5.14 11.97 -3.78
N GLU A 160 6.31 12.24 -3.21
CA GLU A 160 7.01 13.53 -3.38
C GLU A 160 7.67 13.66 -4.77
N TRP A 161 8.09 12.54 -5.37
CA TRP A 161 8.87 12.48 -6.61
C TRP A 161 8.14 11.66 -7.69
N PRO A 162 6.96 12.09 -8.15
CA PRO A 162 6.13 11.29 -9.06
C PRO A 162 6.78 10.98 -10.42
N SER A 163 7.88 11.67 -10.79
CA SER A 163 8.66 11.39 -12.00
C SER A 163 9.79 10.37 -11.79
N VAL A 164 10.05 9.95 -10.56
CA VAL A 164 11.13 9.02 -10.18
C VAL A 164 10.53 7.69 -9.78
N PHE A 165 11.03 6.61 -10.37
CA PHE A 165 10.62 5.26 -10.00
C PHE A 165 11.20 4.88 -8.63
N CYS A 166 10.34 4.79 -7.62
CA CYS A 166 10.72 4.47 -6.24
C CYS A 166 10.36 3.01 -5.91
N ARG A 167 11.28 2.25 -5.32
CA ARG A 167 11.07 0.82 -4.98
C ARG A 167 11.80 0.43 -3.69
N ALA A 168 11.07 -0.16 -2.75
CA ALA A 168 11.61 -0.85 -1.60
C ALA A 168 11.50 -2.36 -1.85
N LEU A 169 12.61 -3.07 -1.68
CA LEU A 169 12.71 -4.50 -1.92
C LEU A 169 13.25 -5.18 -0.66
N ASP A 170 12.47 -6.09 -0.08
CA ASP A 170 12.93 -7.00 0.96
C ASP A 170 13.28 -8.35 0.35
N ILE A 171 14.46 -8.88 0.67
CA ILE A 171 14.95 -10.14 0.12
C ILE A 171 15.33 -11.08 1.25
N GLN A 172 14.94 -12.35 1.12
CA GLN A 172 15.35 -13.40 2.04
C GLN A 172 16.90 -13.45 2.13
N PRO A 173 17.49 -13.27 3.33
CA PRO A 173 18.94 -13.14 3.48
C PRO A 173 19.75 -14.33 2.99
N GLU A 174 19.19 -15.55 3.06
CA GLU A 174 19.87 -16.80 2.73
C GLU A 174 20.03 -17.05 1.22
N LEU A 175 19.33 -16.28 0.38
CA LEU A 175 19.38 -16.49 -1.05
C LEU A 175 20.79 -16.24 -1.60
N PRO A 176 21.26 -17.02 -2.60
CA PRO A 176 22.54 -16.78 -3.24
C PRO A 176 22.62 -15.36 -3.82
N ALA A 177 23.76 -14.67 -3.62
CA ALA A 177 23.94 -13.30 -4.09
C ALA A 177 23.59 -13.10 -5.58
N LYS A 178 23.86 -14.10 -6.42
CA LYS A 178 23.48 -14.09 -7.85
C LYS A 178 21.96 -13.95 -8.06
N GLU A 179 21.16 -14.64 -7.26
CA GLU A 179 19.70 -14.58 -7.33
C GLU A 179 19.18 -13.25 -6.81
N ILE A 180 19.75 -12.77 -5.70
CA ILE A 180 19.47 -11.44 -5.14
C ILE A 180 19.74 -10.35 -6.19
N VAL A 181 20.90 -10.38 -6.85
CA VAL A 181 21.25 -9.42 -7.93
C VAL A 181 20.27 -9.50 -9.09
N ALA A 182 19.90 -10.71 -9.54
CA ALA A 182 18.93 -10.87 -10.60
C ALA A 182 17.58 -10.21 -10.25
N GLN A 183 17.12 -10.37 -9.01
CA GLN A 183 15.88 -9.75 -8.55
C GLN A 183 15.99 -8.23 -8.42
N ILE A 184 17.11 -7.69 -7.91
CA ILE A 184 17.34 -6.24 -7.84
C ILE A 184 17.24 -5.62 -9.24
N LEU A 185 17.85 -6.26 -10.24
CA LEU A 185 17.83 -5.77 -11.63
C LEU A 185 16.44 -5.89 -12.26
N ALA A 186 15.70 -6.96 -11.95
CA ALA A 186 14.32 -7.11 -12.39
C ALA A 186 13.42 -6.01 -11.81
N GLU A 187 13.51 -5.72 -10.50
CA GLU A 187 12.74 -4.64 -9.88
C GLU A 187 13.14 -3.25 -10.36
N LEU A 188 14.43 -3.02 -10.64
CA LEU A 188 14.91 -1.75 -11.17
C LEU A 188 14.25 -1.40 -12.52
N GLN A 189 13.84 -2.41 -13.29
CA GLN A 189 13.20 -2.28 -14.61
C GLN A 189 11.70 -2.63 -14.59
N ASP A 190 11.11 -2.91 -13.44
CA ASP A 190 9.69 -3.29 -13.35
C ASP A 190 8.81 -2.22 -13.98
N ALA A 191 7.88 -2.64 -14.83
CA ALA A 191 6.94 -1.74 -15.50
C ALA A 191 5.75 -1.39 -14.61
N ASP A 192 5.51 -2.18 -13.57
CA ASP A 192 4.41 -1.96 -12.63
C ASP A 192 4.80 -0.90 -11.60
N ALA A 193 4.29 0.32 -11.77
CA ALA A 193 4.52 1.43 -10.86
C ALA A 193 3.54 1.44 -9.67
N SER A 194 2.59 0.50 -9.60
CA SER A 194 1.60 0.44 -8.54
C SER A 194 2.13 -0.15 -7.23
N TYR A 195 3.18 -0.96 -7.28
CA TYR A 195 3.83 -1.53 -6.11
C TYR A 195 5.04 -0.70 -5.71
N VAL A 196 5.07 -0.20 -4.47
CA VAL A 196 6.25 0.52 -3.95
C VAL A 196 7.12 -0.39 -3.08
N GLU A 197 6.49 -1.31 -2.34
CA GLU A 197 7.16 -2.27 -1.45
C GLU A 197 6.90 -3.70 -1.94
N VAL A 198 7.97 -4.46 -2.14
CA VAL A 198 7.93 -5.83 -2.66
C VAL A 198 8.90 -6.71 -1.88
N ALA A 199 8.58 -7.99 -1.81
CA ALA A 199 9.33 -9.01 -1.11
C ALA A 199 9.76 -10.09 -2.10
N PHE A 200 10.92 -10.71 -1.88
CA PHE A 200 11.37 -11.86 -2.64
C PHE A 200 12.00 -12.91 -1.73
N SER A 201 11.48 -14.13 -1.82
CA SER A 201 11.95 -15.32 -1.10
C SER A 201 11.94 -16.53 -2.04
N GLU A 202 12.30 -17.70 -1.53
CA GLU A 202 12.13 -18.97 -2.25
C GLU A 202 10.67 -19.22 -2.68
N GLU A 203 9.69 -18.64 -1.97
CA GLU A 203 8.27 -18.71 -2.32
C GLU A 203 7.87 -17.74 -3.46
N GLY A 204 8.84 -17.00 -3.99
CA GLY A 204 8.67 -16.04 -5.07
C GLY A 204 8.41 -14.61 -4.60
N ARG A 205 8.00 -13.78 -5.56
CA ARG A 205 7.76 -12.35 -5.36
C ARG A 205 6.41 -12.11 -4.69
N LYS A 206 6.39 -11.32 -3.61
CA LYS A 206 5.18 -10.95 -2.88
C LYS A 206 5.09 -9.44 -2.65
N THR A 207 3.91 -8.99 -2.27
CA THR A 207 3.65 -7.63 -1.75
C THR A 207 2.47 -7.72 -0.79
N THR A 208 2.22 -6.68 0.00
CA THR A 208 1.07 -6.61 0.91
C THR A 208 -0.12 -5.94 0.24
N THR A 209 -1.31 -6.47 0.52
CA THR A 209 -2.58 -5.81 0.25
C THR A 209 -3.37 -5.67 1.54
N VAL A 210 -4.23 -4.67 1.61
CA VAL A 210 -5.13 -4.48 2.76
C VAL A 210 -6.41 -5.27 2.50
N GLN A 211 -6.78 -6.11 3.47
CA GLN A 211 -8.05 -6.83 3.45
C GLN A 211 -9.03 -6.12 4.39
N PRO A 212 -10.15 -5.59 3.87
CA PRO A 212 -11.21 -5.04 4.71
C PRO A 212 -11.77 -6.12 5.64
N VAL A 213 -11.87 -5.80 6.92
CA VAL A 213 -12.51 -6.67 7.92
C VAL A 213 -13.84 -6.02 8.32
N ALA A 214 -14.94 -6.76 8.13
CA ALA A 214 -16.24 -6.31 8.62
C ALA A 214 -16.24 -6.32 10.15
N VAL A 215 -16.53 -5.18 10.76
CA VAL A 215 -16.69 -5.06 12.21
C VAL A 215 -18.17 -5.04 12.51
N ALA A 216 -18.67 -6.06 13.21
CA ALA A 216 -20.07 -6.11 13.60
C ALA A 216 -20.33 -5.11 14.73
N GLU A 217 -21.40 -4.33 14.59
CA GLU A 217 -21.88 -3.46 15.67
C GLU A 217 -22.22 -4.31 16.89
N HIS A 218 -21.94 -3.77 18.09
CA HIS A 218 -22.22 -4.42 19.38
C HIS A 218 -21.53 -5.79 19.59
N SER A 219 -20.38 -6.02 18.96
CA SER A 219 -19.58 -7.23 19.18
C SER A 219 -19.19 -7.41 20.66
N GLU A 220 -19.34 -8.63 21.18
CA GLU A 220 -18.86 -8.98 22.52
C GLU A 220 -17.33 -8.90 22.58
N ILE A 221 -16.80 -8.13 23.54
CA ILE A 221 -15.36 -8.00 23.75
C ILE A 221 -14.88 -9.11 24.69
N ARG A 222 -14.21 -10.12 24.12
CA ARG A 222 -13.52 -11.15 24.89
C ARG A 222 -12.04 -10.80 24.95
N THR A 223 -11.51 -10.55 26.14
CA THR A 223 -10.12 -10.09 26.30
C THR A 223 -9.48 -10.64 27.58
N ARG A 224 -8.15 -10.51 27.68
CA ARG A 224 -7.39 -10.77 28.91
C ARG A 224 -7.22 -9.53 29.78
N VAL A 225 -7.63 -8.35 29.29
CA VAL A 225 -7.63 -7.13 30.10
C VAL A 225 -8.67 -7.27 31.22
N THR A 226 -8.24 -7.01 32.45
CA THR A 226 -9.10 -7.01 33.64
C THR A 226 -8.91 -5.72 34.42
N SER A 227 -9.71 -5.52 35.47
CA SER A 227 -9.53 -4.42 36.42
C SER A 227 -8.16 -4.45 37.13
N ASP A 228 -7.47 -5.59 37.14
CA ASP A 228 -6.14 -5.72 37.72
C ASP A 228 -4.99 -5.44 36.75
N SER A 229 -5.26 -5.39 35.45
CA SER A 229 -4.26 -5.04 34.44
C SER A 229 -3.72 -3.62 34.66
N VAL A 230 -2.39 -3.48 34.57
CA VAL A 230 -1.70 -2.18 34.71
C VAL A 230 -0.99 -1.85 33.40
N PHE A 231 -1.40 -0.74 32.77
CA PHE A 231 -0.81 -0.25 31.53
C PHE A 231 0.17 0.89 31.78
N LEU A 232 1.40 0.76 31.28
CA LEU A 232 2.34 1.87 31.15
C LEU A 232 2.10 2.58 29.81
N VAL A 233 1.70 3.84 29.86
CA VAL A 233 1.21 4.59 28.69
C VAL A 233 2.05 5.84 28.44
N SER A 234 2.84 5.87 27.37
CA SER A 234 3.56 7.09 26.99
C SER A 234 2.67 8.01 26.16
N GLY A 235 2.69 9.32 26.46
CA GLY A 235 1.79 10.27 25.81
C GLY A 235 0.33 10.10 26.21
N GLY A 236 0.04 9.30 27.26
CA GLY A 236 -1.31 8.84 27.60
C GLY A 236 -2.23 9.84 28.29
N ALA A 237 -1.69 10.98 28.74
CA ALA A 237 -2.46 11.91 29.56
C ALA A 237 -3.17 13.00 28.75
N ARG A 238 -2.96 13.06 27.43
CA ARG A 238 -3.47 14.12 26.54
C ARG A 238 -3.80 13.58 25.15
N GLY A 239 -4.70 14.26 24.43
CA GLY A 239 -5.01 13.99 23.02
C GLY A 239 -5.61 12.60 22.75
N VAL A 240 -5.32 12.05 21.56
CA VAL A 240 -5.86 10.76 21.08
C VAL A 240 -5.60 9.62 22.06
N THR A 241 -4.38 9.53 22.60
CA THR A 241 -4.02 8.49 23.57
C THR A 241 -4.83 8.59 24.86
N ALA A 242 -5.19 9.80 25.31
CA ALA A 242 -6.07 9.99 26.46
C ALA A 242 -7.48 9.46 26.19
N SER A 243 -8.08 9.79 25.03
CA SER A 243 -9.39 9.28 24.63
C SER A 243 -9.44 7.75 24.66
N CYS A 244 -8.39 7.13 24.13
CA CYS A 244 -8.18 5.69 24.12
C CYS A 244 -8.13 5.06 25.54
N VAL A 245 -7.30 5.59 26.45
CA VAL A 245 -7.22 5.03 27.81
C VAL A 245 -8.46 5.30 28.65
N ILE A 246 -9.19 6.40 28.38
CA ILE A 246 -10.48 6.67 29.02
C ILE A 246 -11.52 5.62 28.59
N GLU A 247 -11.58 5.28 27.30
CA GLU A 247 -12.51 4.25 26.82
C GLU A 247 -12.12 2.86 27.36
N MET A 248 -10.82 2.54 27.44
CA MET A 248 -10.37 1.32 28.11
C MET A 248 -10.76 1.29 29.60
N ALA A 249 -10.68 2.41 30.31
CA ALA A 249 -11.11 2.50 31.71
C ALA A 249 -12.63 2.28 31.84
N LYS A 250 -13.43 2.83 30.92
CA LYS A 250 -14.88 2.66 30.86
C LYS A 250 -15.30 1.20 30.66
N VAL A 251 -14.57 0.44 29.84
CA VAL A 251 -14.94 -0.94 29.52
C VAL A 251 -14.33 -1.94 30.50
N PHE A 252 -13.07 -1.76 30.92
CA PHE A 252 -12.33 -2.77 31.68
C PHE A 252 -11.98 -2.37 33.12
N GLN A 253 -12.14 -1.09 33.48
CA GLN A 253 -11.78 -0.57 34.81
C GLN A 253 -10.33 -0.85 35.22
N CYS A 254 -9.43 -0.95 34.23
CA CYS A 254 -8.01 -1.23 34.44
C CYS A 254 -7.23 -0.01 34.98
N LYS A 255 -5.94 -0.21 35.27
CA LYS A 255 -5.06 0.75 35.93
C LYS A 255 -4.03 1.31 34.94
N PHE A 256 -3.66 2.58 35.08
CA PHE A 256 -2.79 3.28 34.15
C PHE A 256 -1.65 4.05 34.85
N ILE A 257 -0.45 3.93 34.31
CA ILE A 257 0.68 4.81 34.58
C ILE A 257 0.86 5.70 33.35
N LEU A 258 0.40 6.95 33.43
CA LEU A 258 0.42 7.89 32.31
C LEU A 258 1.74 8.68 32.32
N LEU A 259 2.63 8.38 31.38
CA LEU A 259 3.93 9.03 31.24
C LEU A 259 3.88 10.21 30.26
N GLY A 260 4.32 11.39 30.69
CA GLY A 260 4.38 12.59 29.84
C GLY A 260 5.34 13.67 30.33
N ARG A 261 5.71 14.60 29.45
CA ARG A 261 6.69 15.67 29.77
C ARG A 261 6.09 16.86 30.52
N SER A 262 4.79 17.07 30.35
CA SER A 262 4.08 18.24 30.91
C SER A 262 4.19 18.26 32.44
N SER A 263 4.47 19.42 33.00
CA SER A 263 4.50 19.59 34.46
C SER A 263 3.10 19.40 35.03
N SER A 264 3.00 18.57 36.08
CA SER A 264 1.78 18.37 36.87
C SER A 264 1.90 18.87 38.31
N ASN A 265 3.06 19.41 38.69
CA ASN A 265 3.40 19.70 40.09
C ASN A 265 2.99 21.12 40.51
N PHE A 266 1.82 21.57 40.06
CA PHE A 266 1.25 22.86 40.45
C PHE A 266 -0.28 22.80 40.41
N GLU A 267 -0.94 23.67 41.18
CA GLU A 267 -2.39 23.83 41.13
C GLU A 267 -2.82 24.79 40.02
N VAL A 268 -3.87 24.42 39.29
CA VAL A 268 -4.48 25.30 38.29
C VAL A 268 -5.00 26.56 39.00
N PRO A 269 -4.56 27.77 38.60
CA PRO A 269 -4.99 29.00 39.23
C PRO A 269 -6.52 29.17 39.19
N ALA A 270 -7.10 29.80 40.21
CA ALA A 270 -8.55 29.94 40.33
C ALA A 270 -9.21 30.57 39.09
N TYR A 271 -8.57 31.59 38.49
CA TYR A 271 -9.04 32.25 37.28
C TYR A 271 -9.09 31.32 36.05
N ALA A 272 -8.29 30.25 36.04
CA ALA A 272 -8.14 29.35 34.91
C ALA A 272 -9.02 28.08 35.00
N LYS A 273 -9.62 27.80 36.17
CA LYS A 273 -10.34 26.54 36.41
C LYS A 273 -11.53 26.36 35.46
N ALA A 274 -12.38 27.38 35.35
CA ALA A 274 -13.59 27.33 34.53
C ALA A 274 -13.40 27.89 33.09
N GLU A 275 -12.33 28.62 32.82
CA GLU A 275 -12.10 29.26 31.52
C GLU A 275 -11.53 28.26 30.49
N GLN A 276 -12.17 28.15 29.34
CA GLN A 276 -11.79 27.22 28.26
C GLN A 276 -11.45 27.95 26.95
N GLU A 277 -11.79 29.23 26.82
CA GLU A 277 -11.51 30.02 25.62
C GLU A 277 -10.05 30.51 25.65
N GLU A 278 -9.32 30.26 24.56
CA GLU A 278 -7.88 30.52 24.47
C GLU A 278 -7.53 31.99 24.69
N GLY A 279 -8.27 32.90 24.06
CA GLY A 279 -8.07 34.35 24.16
C GLY A 279 -8.32 34.88 25.57
N ALA A 280 -9.43 34.46 26.19
CA ALA A 280 -9.83 34.82 27.53
C ALA A 280 -8.82 34.31 28.56
N LEU A 281 -8.39 33.05 28.45
CA LEU A 281 -7.40 32.48 29.36
C LEU A 281 -6.05 33.19 29.24
N LYS A 282 -5.59 33.49 28.02
CA LYS A 282 -4.35 34.27 27.81
C LYS A 282 -4.44 35.67 28.41
N ARG A 283 -5.59 36.34 28.33
CA ARG A 283 -5.82 37.65 28.96
C ARG A 283 -5.78 37.55 30.48
N LEU A 284 -6.44 36.56 31.09
CA LEU A 284 -6.39 36.33 32.54
C LEU A 284 -4.97 36.05 33.03
N ILE A 285 -4.18 35.28 32.27
CA ILE A 285 -2.75 35.07 32.56
C ILE A 285 -1.99 36.40 32.54
N MET A 286 -2.22 37.26 31.55
CA MET A 286 -1.58 38.58 31.50
C MET A 286 -1.97 39.46 32.69
N GLU A 287 -3.23 39.43 33.12
CA GLU A 287 -3.72 40.19 34.27
C GLU A 287 -3.09 39.69 35.58
N ASP A 288 -3.00 38.37 35.77
CA ASP A 288 -2.34 37.74 36.92
C ASP A 288 -0.84 38.08 36.98
N MET A 289 -0.14 38.03 35.83
CA MET A 289 1.27 38.45 35.76
C MET A 289 1.45 39.92 36.15
N LYS A 290 0.60 40.81 35.63
CA LYS A 290 0.62 42.24 36.00
C LYS A 290 0.36 42.44 37.49
N ALA A 291 -0.61 41.71 38.06
CA ALA A 291 -0.93 41.77 39.48
C ALA A 291 0.24 41.32 40.38
N LYS A 292 1.08 40.41 39.88
CA LYS A 292 2.32 39.93 40.54
C LYS A 292 3.54 40.83 40.29
N GLY A 293 3.39 41.93 39.55
CA GLY A 293 4.50 42.82 39.19
C GLY A 293 5.40 42.28 38.07
N GLU A 294 5.00 41.21 37.39
CA GLU A 294 5.71 40.64 36.26
C GLU A 294 5.32 41.35 34.94
N LYS A 295 6.27 41.49 34.01
CA LYS A 295 5.99 42.03 32.67
C LYS A 295 5.53 40.89 31.74
N PRO A 296 4.25 40.84 31.33
CA PRO A 296 3.80 39.81 30.39
C PRO A 296 4.45 40.03 29.03
N ASN A 297 4.99 38.97 28.45
CA ASN A 297 5.39 38.92 27.05
C ASN A 297 4.75 37.72 26.36
N LEU A 298 4.64 37.74 25.03
CA LEU A 298 3.90 36.72 24.29
C LEU A 298 4.44 35.31 24.51
N ALA A 299 5.76 35.15 24.64
CA ALA A 299 6.38 33.84 24.85
C ALA A 299 6.05 33.27 26.23
N THR A 300 6.15 34.08 27.28
CA THR A 300 5.83 33.65 28.66
C THR A 300 4.34 33.38 28.82
N VAL A 301 3.47 34.23 28.26
CA VAL A 301 2.01 33.99 28.29
C VAL A 301 1.65 32.70 27.55
N LYS A 302 2.21 32.47 26.35
CA LYS A 302 1.96 31.24 25.58
C LYS A 302 2.45 30.00 26.33
N SER A 303 3.61 30.09 26.99
CA SER A 303 4.17 29.02 27.81
C SER A 303 3.26 28.69 29.01
N THR A 304 2.89 29.71 29.80
CA THR A 304 1.99 29.55 30.95
C THR A 304 0.63 29.00 30.54
N TYR A 305 0.06 29.51 29.44
CA TYR A 305 -1.17 28.98 28.85
C TYR A 305 -1.05 27.49 28.54
N SER A 306 0.03 27.10 27.84
CA SER A 306 0.27 25.70 27.47
C SER A 306 0.43 24.79 28.68
N HIS A 307 1.08 25.26 29.76
CA HIS A 307 1.18 24.52 31.01
C HIS A 307 -0.16 24.35 31.71
N ILE A 308 -0.95 25.42 31.82
CA ILE A 308 -2.28 25.38 32.44
C ILE A 308 -3.21 24.43 31.68
N VAL A 309 -3.29 24.55 30.35
CA VAL A 309 -4.12 23.68 29.50
C VAL A 309 -3.69 22.22 29.63
N ALA A 310 -2.38 21.95 29.55
CA ALA A 310 -1.88 20.59 29.74
C ALA A 310 -2.25 20.01 31.10
N LYS A 311 -2.13 20.79 32.19
CA LYS A 311 -2.52 20.34 33.53
C LYS A 311 -4.01 20.04 33.62
N LYS A 312 -4.87 20.91 33.06
CA LYS A 312 -6.32 20.69 33.01
C LYS A 312 -6.69 19.41 32.27
N GLU A 313 -6.08 19.16 31.10
CA GLU A 313 -6.31 17.93 30.33
C GLU A 313 -5.85 16.67 31.09
N ILE A 314 -4.69 16.73 31.77
CA ILE A 314 -4.17 15.61 32.57
C ILE A 314 -5.13 15.32 33.74
N ASP A 315 -5.56 16.35 34.45
CA ASP A 315 -6.49 16.22 35.58
C ASP A 315 -7.84 15.66 35.15
N ASP A 316 -8.39 16.16 34.02
CA ASP A 316 -9.62 15.65 33.43
C ASP A 316 -9.49 14.18 33.05
N THR A 317 -8.41 13.80 32.38
CA THR A 317 -8.15 12.41 31.98
C THR A 317 -8.13 11.49 33.21
N ILE A 318 -7.40 11.87 34.27
CA ILE A 318 -7.34 11.11 35.53
C ILE A 318 -8.72 11.05 36.19
N ALA A 319 -9.45 12.16 36.24
CA ALA A 319 -10.78 12.23 36.84
C ALA A 319 -11.78 11.34 36.10
N ARG A 320 -11.76 11.34 34.77
CA ARG A 320 -12.63 10.49 33.92
C ARG A 320 -12.31 9.01 34.08
N ILE A 321 -11.03 8.63 34.07
CA ILE A 321 -10.61 7.24 34.35
C ILE A 321 -11.15 6.78 35.71
N LYS A 322 -10.99 7.60 36.75
CA LYS A 322 -11.52 7.31 38.10
C LYS A 322 -13.04 7.25 38.14
N GLY A 323 -13.72 8.14 37.41
CA GLY A 323 -15.19 8.18 37.31
C GLY A 323 -15.78 6.89 36.73
N PHE A 324 -15.02 6.19 35.89
CA PHE A 324 -15.40 4.87 35.34
C PHE A 324 -14.95 3.67 36.21
N GLY A 325 -14.26 3.92 37.32
CA GLY A 325 -13.77 2.88 38.24
C GLY A 325 -12.34 2.41 37.98
N GLY A 326 -11.66 2.95 36.97
CA GLY A 326 -10.23 2.72 36.75
C GLY A 326 -9.34 3.52 37.71
N GLN A 327 -8.04 3.26 37.66
CA GLN A 327 -7.05 4.03 38.44
C GLN A 327 -5.98 4.62 37.52
N ALA A 328 -5.51 5.83 37.82
CA ALA A 328 -4.45 6.45 37.04
C ALA A 328 -3.46 7.21 37.94
N VAL A 329 -2.17 7.04 37.66
CA VAL A 329 -1.07 7.84 38.21
C VAL A 329 -0.33 8.51 37.05
N TYR A 330 -0.14 9.82 37.14
CA TYR A 330 0.68 10.54 36.16
C TYR A 330 2.15 10.56 36.60
N VAL A 331 3.04 10.21 35.69
CA VAL A 331 4.49 10.24 35.86
C VAL A 331 5.05 11.29 34.91
N GLN A 332 5.65 12.34 35.47
CA GLN A 332 6.34 13.33 34.67
C GLN A 332 7.72 12.80 34.24
N GLY A 333 8.01 12.83 32.95
CA GLY A 333 9.33 12.52 32.39
C GLY A 333 9.35 12.49 30.86
N ASP A 334 10.55 12.49 30.28
CA ASP A 334 10.74 12.28 28.85
C ASP A 334 10.93 10.79 28.56
N VAL A 335 10.08 10.24 27.70
CA VAL A 335 10.11 8.81 27.34
C VAL A 335 11.45 8.41 26.73
N THR A 336 12.17 9.34 26.08
CA THR A 336 13.49 9.08 25.50
C THR A 336 14.63 9.15 26.52
N ALA A 337 14.34 9.51 27.78
CA ALA A 337 15.32 9.65 28.85
C ALA A 337 14.88 8.83 30.07
N PRO A 338 15.22 7.53 30.14
CA PRO A 338 14.79 6.62 31.22
C PRO A 338 15.08 7.15 32.63
N SER A 339 16.21 7.81 32.84
CA SER A 339 16.59 8.42 34.13
C SER A 339 15.60 9.48 34.61
N SER A 340 14.85 10.11 33.70
CA SER A 340 13.90 11.18 34.04
C SER A 340 12.60 10.67 34.66
N PHE A 341 12.18 9.42 34.39
CA PHE A 341 10.90 8.88 34.86
C PHE A 341 11.02 7.63 35.74
N ARG A 342 12.12 6.86 35.66
CA ARG A 342 12.27 5.58 36.38
C ARG A 342 11.97 5.65 37.88
N PRO A 343 12.43 6.65 38.64
CA PRO A 343 12.11 6.73 40.07
C PRO A 343 10.60 6.83 40.34
N ALA A 344 9.90 7.69 39.60
CA ALA A 344 8.46 7.88 39.74
C ALA A 344 7.65 6.69 39.17
N LEU A 345 8.15 6.06 38.09
CA LEU A 345 7.58 4.81 37.56
C LEU A 345 7.65 3.68 38.58
N ASN A 346 8.78 3.52 39.28
CA ASN A 346 8.92 2.50 40.32
C ASN A 346 7.94 2.72 41.47
N ALA A 347 7.76 3.98 41.91
CA ALA A 347 6.78 4.33 42.92
C ALA A 347 5.34 4.05 42.46
N ALA A 348 5.01 4.40 41.22
CA ALA A 348 3.69 4.12 40.64
C ALA A 348 3.41 2.62 40.48
N THR A 349 4.42 1.85 40.07
CA THR A 349 4.35 0.37 39.95
C THR A 349 4.15 -0.28 41.31
N ALA A 350 4.82 0.21 42.36
CA ALA A 350 4.59 -0.26 43.72
C ALA A 350 3.16 0.03 44.22
N ALA A 351 2.55 1.13 43.77
CA ALA A 351 1.20 1.53 44.17
C ALA A 351 0.08 0.80 43.40
N LEU A 352 0.24 0.62 42.08
CA LEU A 352 -0.80 0.06 41.21
C LEU A 352 -0.67 -1.44 40.96
N GLY A 353 0.53 -2.00 41.15
CA GLY A 353 0.86 -3.38 40.84
C GLY A 353 1.76 -3.52 39.61
N LYS A 354 2.02 -4.76 39.24
CA LYS A 354 2.90 -5.11 38.13
C LYS A 354 2.33 -4.64 36.80
N ILE A 355 3.19 -4.04 35.96
CA ILE A 355 2.85 -3.64 34.60
C ILE A 355 2.64 -4.89 33.74
N THR A 356 1.42 -5.05 33.21
CA THR A 356 1.01 -6.17 32.35
C THR A 356 0.80 -5.71 30.90
N GLY A 357 0.79 -4.40 30.64
CA GLY A 357 0.64 -3.86 29.30
C GLY A 357 1.46 -2.60 29.04
N ILE A 358 1.88 -2.40 27.80
CA ILE A 358 2.45 -1.13 27.32
C ILE A 358 1.55 -0.55 26.23
N LEU A 359 1.28 0.75 26.31
CA LEU A 359 0.69 1.52 25.21
C LEU A 359 1.63 2.69 24.85
N HIS A 360 2.25 2.59 23.69
CA HIS A 360 3.18 3.60 23.19
C HIS A 360 2.47 4.58 22.23
N GLY A 361 1.89 5.65 22.80
CA GLY A 361 1.21 6.72 22.08
C GLY A 361 2.00 8.03 21.95
N ALA A 362 3.29 8.05 22.31
CA ALA A 362 4.10 9.26 22.23
C ALA A 362 4.56 9.51 20.78
N GLY A 363 4.50 10.77 20.34
CA GLY A 363 4.94 11.15 19.00
C GLY A 363 5.16 12.64 18.87
N ARG A 364 5.90 13.03 17.83
CA ARG A 364 6.08 14.41 17.37
C ARG A 364 6.04 14.42 15.84
N LEU A 365 5.60 15.54 15.29
CA LEU A 365 5.61 15.81 13.86
C LEU A 365 6.64 16.90 13.55
N ALA A 366 7.21 16.84 12.35
CA ALA A 366 8.14 17.84 11.83
C ALA A 366 7.95 18.02 10.32
N ASP A 367 6.70 18.05 9.88
CA ASP A 367 6.30 17.86 8.47
C ASP A 367 6.92 18.91 7.54
N LYS A 368 7.70 18.43 6.57
CA LYS A 368 8.44 19.19 5.56
C LYS A 368 8.77 18.24 4.41
N TYR A 369 8.84 18.76 3.18
CA TYR A 369 9.39 17.99 2.08
C TYR A 369 10.82 17.53 2.37
N ILE A 370 11.24 16.40 1.79
CA ILE A 370 12.55 15.80 2.08
C ILE A 370 13.73 16.76 1.86
N GLN A 371 13.67 17.64 0.85
CA GLN A 371 14.74 18.62 0.60
C GLN A 371 14.90 19.67 1.72
N ASP A 372 13.85 19.90 2.51
CA ASP A 372 13.78 20.93 3.55
C ASP A 372 13.97 20.37 4.97
N LYS A 373 14.09 19.04 5.10
CA LYS A 373 14.31 18.36 6.39
C LYS A 373 15.71 18.64 6.93
N THR A 374 15.79 18.82 8.25
CA THR A 374 17.05 19.00 8.99
C THR A 374 17.39 17.77 9.82
N GLU A 375 18.63 17.69 10.28
CA GLU A 375 19.08 16.66 11.22
C GLU A 375 18.30 16.68 12.53
N ALA A 376 18.00 17.86 13.06
CA ALA A 376 17.17 17.98 14.26
C ALA A 376 15.74 17.45 14.03
N ASP A 377 15.16 17.64 12.84
CA ASP A 377 13.83 17.12 12.52
C ASP A 377 13.84 15.58 12.57
N PHE A 378 14.80 14.95 11.88
CA PHE A 378 14.96 13.50 11.87
C PHE A 378 15.12 12.92 13.27
N GLU A 379 16.05 13.47 14.06
CA GLU A 379 16.32 12.99 15.43
C GLU A 379 15.10 13.16 16.33
N HIS A 380 14.43 14.31 16.28
CA HIS A 380 13.26 14.58 17.13
C HIS A 380 12.06 13.67 16.83
N VAL A 381 11.84 13.33 15.55
CA VAL A 381 10.72 12.47 15.15
C VAL A 381 11.02 11.01 15.49
N LEU A 382 12.19 10.50 15.12
CA LEU A 382 12.54 9.09 15.33
C LEU A 382 12.74 8.77 16.81
N SER A 383 13.46 9.60 17.58
CA SER A 383 13.77 9.28 18.98
C SER A 383 12.53 9.04 19.83
N VAL A 384 11.48 9.84 19.65
CA VAL A 384 10.28 9.74 20.49
C VAL A 384 9.56 8.41 20.30
N LYS A 385 9.59 7.85 19.08
CA LYS A 385 8.99 6.55 18.77
C LYS A 385 9.92 5.39 19.10
N LEU A 386 11.18 5.49 18.67
CA LEU A 386 12.11 4.37 18.76
C LEU A 386 12.79 4.29 20.13
N ASP A 387 13.52 5.33 20.52
CA ASP A 387 14.19 5.38 21.83
C ASP A 387 13.14 5.35 22.95
N GLY A 388 11.97 5.95 22.70
CA GLY A 388 10.82 5.88 23.58
C GLY A 388 10.33 4.45 23.80
N LEU A 389 10.04 3.69 22.73
CA LEU A 389 9.65 2.28 22.85
C LEU A 389 10.72 1.46 23.58
N LEU A 390 12.00 1.63 23.22
CA LEU A 390 13.11 0.94 23.85
C LEU A 390 13.17 1.22 25.35
N ALA A 391 13.05 2.49 25.75
CA ALA A 391 13.05 2.91 27.14
C ALA A 391 11.89 2.28 27.95
N LEU A 392 10.70 2.16 27.35
CA LEU A 392 9.56 1.52 27.98
C LEU A 392 9.81 0.02 28.18
N LEU A 393 10.25 -0.69 27.13
CA LEU A 393 10.53 -2.12 27.19
C LEU A 393 11.65 -2.44 28.20
N GLN A 394 12.69 -1.62 28.27
CA GLN A 394 13.78 -1.77 29.27
C GLN A 394 13.37 -1.39 30.70
N SER A 395 12.19 -0.80 30.90
CA SER A 395 11.69 -0.39 32.22
C SER A 395 10.69 -1.38 32.82
N VAL A 396 10.40 -2.49 32.12
CA VAL A 396 9.48 -3.54 32.57
C VAL A 396 10.08 -4.93 32.33
N ASP A 397 9.50 -5.95 32.97
CA ASP A 397 9.77 -7.34 32.60
C ASP A 397 8.91 -7.72 31.39
N ILE A 398 9.52 -7.74 30.20
CA ILE A 398 8.82 -8.01 28.94
C ILE A 398 8.20 -9.42 28.87
N HIS A 399 8.68 -10.38 29.65
CA HIS A 399 8.14 -11.75 29.67
C HIS A 399 6.80 -11.85 30.40
N GLN A 400 6.36 -10.75 31.01
CA GLN A 400 5.16 -10.66 31.82
C GLN A 400 4.12 -9.72 31.21
N LEU A 401 4.39 -9.25 29.98
CA LEU A 401 3.43 -8.45 29.23
C LEU A 401 2.38 -9.35 28.60
N ASP A 402 1.12 -9.07 28.91
CA ASP A 402 -0.05 -9.60 28.22
C ASP A 402 -0.35 -8.79 26.95
N HIS A 403 0.01 -7.50 26.93
CA HIS A 403 -0.32 -6.56 25.87
C HIS A 403 0.82 -5.61 25.48
N LEU A 404 1.06 -5.44 24.18
CA LEU A 404 1.92 -4.40 23.61
C LEU A 404 1.16 -3.66 22.50
N ILE A 405 0.82 -2.40 22.75
CA ILE A 405 0.04 -1.57 21.83
C ILE A 405 0.93 -0.43 21.34
N LEU A 406 1.15 -0.33 20.03
CA LEU A 406 1.99 0.69 19.41
C LEU A 406 1.12 1.58 18.52
N PHE A 407 1.08 2.89 18.80
CA PHE A 407 0.40 3.81 17.90
C PHE A 407 1.32 4.14 16.72
N SER A 408 1.06 3.45 15.61
CA SER A 408 1.65 3.68 14.31
C SER A 408 0.78 4.68 13.50
N SER A 409 1.00 4.76 12.19
CA SER A 409 0.25 5.66 11.29
C SER A 409 0.06 5.02 9.92
N VAL A 410 -1.05 5.35 9.24
CA VAL A 410 -1.22 5.06 7.80
C VAL A 410 -0.09 5.65 6.94
N ALA A 411 0.57 6.71 7.40
CA ALA A 411 1.74 7.28 6.72
C ALA A 411 2.95 6.32 6.68
N GLY A 412 3.12 5.42 7.66
CA GLY A 412 4.15 4.37 7.58
C GLY A 412 3.82 3.33 6.52
N PHE A 413 2.53 2.94 6.44
CA PHE A 413 2.07 1.89 5.55
C PHE A 413 1.93 2.33 4.08
N TYR A 414 1.40 3.53 3.82
CA TYR A 414 1.17 4.07 2.47
C TYR A 414 2.16 5.14 2.04
N GLY A 415 2.92 5.73 2.98
CA GLY A 415 3.63 6.99 2.75
C GLY A 415 2.70 8.20 2.91
N ASN A 416 3.29 9.38 3.09
CA ASN A 416 2.58 10.66 2.99
C ASN A 416 3.57 11.79 2.65
N VAL A 417 3.11 12.74 1.84
CA VAL A 417 3.93 13.89 1.41
C VAL A 417 4.37 14.70 2.63
N GLY A 418 5.67 14.99 2.75
CA GLY A 418 6.25 15.78 3.83
C GLY A 418 6.51 15.01 5.13
N GLN A 419 6.21 13.71 5.18
CA GLN A 419 6.26 12.89 6.38
C GLN A 419 7.29 11.74 6.28
N THR A 420 8.41 11.94 5.57
CA THR A 420 9.45 10.92 5.34
C THR A 420 10.02 10.30 6.62
N ASP A 421 10.45 11.10 7.59
CA ASP A 421 10.95 10.65 8.91
C ASP A 421 9.84 10.04 9.78
N TYR A 422 8.65 10.61 9.75
CA TYR A 422 7.48 10.09 10.46
C TYR A 422 7.06 8.72 9.91
N ALA A 423 7.06 8.54 8.59
CA ALA A 423 6.77 7.26 7.95
C ALA A 423 7.81 6.20 8.31
N ILE A 424 9.11 6.53 8.27
CA ILE A 424 10.18 5.66 8.77
C ILE A 424 9.87 5.22 10.20
N ALA A 425 9.65 6.18 11.10
CA ALA A 425 9.46 5.90 12.52
C ALA A 425 8.23 5.03 12.80
N ASN A 426 7.13 5.22 12.07
CA ASN A 426 5.92 4.42 12.22
C ASN A 426 6.06 3.02 11.60
N GLU A 427 6.75 2.90 10.45
CA GLU A 427 7.00 1.59 9.85
C GLU A 427 7.90 0.73 10.74
N ILE A 428 8.90 1.33 11.40
CA ILE A 428 9.69 0.68 12.46
C ILE A 428 8.78 0.12 13.55
N LEU A 429 7.80 0.90 14.05
CA LEU A 429 6.86 0.41 15.07
C LEU A 429 6.04 -0.78 14.56
N SER A 430 5.59 -0.73 13.30
CA SER A 430 4.89 -1.85 12.66
C SER A 430 5.76 -3.11 12.62
N LYS A 431 7.02 -3.00 12.16
CA LYS A 431 7.95 -4.15 12.13
C LYS A 431 8.30 -4.66 13.53
N ALA A 432 8.45 -3.75 14.50
CA ALA A 432 8.66 -4.10 15.90
C ALA A 432 7.51 -4.93 16.48
N ALA A 433 6.26 -4.62 16.12
CA ALA A 433 5.10 -5.41 16.54
C ALA A 433 5.13 -6.85 16.00
N HIS A 434 5.41 -7.03 14.69
CA HIS A 434 5.56 -8.36 14.09
C HIS A 434 6.66 -9.18 14.75
N LEU A 435 7.83 -8.57 14.97
CA LEU A 435 8.96 -9.25 15.62
C LEU A 435 8.67 -9.57 17.10
N PHE A 436 8.07 -8.64 17.85
CA PHE A 436 7.72 -8.87 19.24
C PHE A 436 6.70 -10.00 19.37
N LYS A 437 5.65 -10.02 18.54
CA LYS A 437 4.64 -11.10 18.54
C LYS A 437 5.28 -12.46 18.20
N THR A 438 6.22 -12.48 17.27
CA THR A 438 6.97 -13.69 16.91
C THR A 438 7.78 -14.24 18.08
N ASN A 439 8.49 -13.37 18.81
CA ASN A 439 9.34 -13.76 19.94
C ASN A 439 8.55 -13.96 21.26
N HIS A 440 7.35 -13.38 21.36
CA HIS A 440 6.47 -13.44 22.52
C HIS A 440 5.05 -13.83 22.10
N PRO A 441 4.82 -15.09 21.67
CA PRO A 441 3.54 -15.52 21.10
C PRO A 441 2.34 -15.39 22.06
N ASN A 442 2.62 -15.44 23.36
CA ASN A 442 1.63 -15.28 24.43
C ASN A 442 1.25 -13.83 24.72
N THR A 443 1.95 -12.83 24.17
CA THR A 443 1.60 -11.41 24.28
C THR A 443 0.68 -11.06 23.11
N GLN A 444 -0.43 -10.38 23.38
CA GLN A 444 -1.23 -9.74 22.34
C GLN A 444 -0.54 -8.45 21.93
N VAL A 445 -0.14 -8.35 20.66
CA VAL A 445 0.58 -7.20 20.13
C VAL A 445 -0.29 -6.54 19.07
N SER A 446 -0.34 -5.23 19.02
CA SER A 446 -1.00 -4.49 17.94
C SER A 446 -0.27 -3.19 17.65
N ALA A 447 0.29 -3.06 16.44
CA ALA A 447 0.64 -1.79 15.83
C ALA A 447 -0.57 -1.24 15.10
N ILE A 448 -1.16 -0.18 15.62
CA ILE A 448 -2.34 0.44 15.03
C ILE A 448 -1.88 1.59 14.14
N ASN A 449 -1.97 1.37 12.83
CA ASN A 449 -1.76 2.38 11.80
C ASN A 449 -2.98 3.30 11.74
N TRP A 450 -3.01 4.31 12.61
CA TRP A 450 -4.10 5.27 12.67
C TRP A 450 -4.19 6.13 11.41
N GLY A 451 -5.41 6.31 10.91
CA GLY A 451 -5.77 7.38 9.99
C GLY A 451 -5.75 8.75 10.67
N ALA A 452 -6.04 9.81 9.92
CA ALA A 452 -6.11 11.15 10.48
C ALA A 452 -7.30 11.27 11.45
N TRP A 453 -7.05 11.67 12.70
CA TRP A 453 -8.09 11.88 13.70
C TRP A 453 -8.72 13.28 13.57
N ASP A 454 -9.98 13.41 13.97
CA ASP A 454 -10.68 14.70 14.05
C ASP A 454 -10.22 15.59 15.22
N SER A 455 -9.33 15.07 16.06
CA SER A 455 -8.72 15.72 17.21
C SER A 455 -7.22 15.39 17.32
N GLY A 456 -6.51 16.04 18.25
CA GLY A 456 -5.09 15.77 18.51
C GLY A 456 -4.14 16.53 17.59
N MET A 457 -3.36 15.80 16.78
CA MET A 457 -2.27 16.39 15.97
C MET A 457 -2.74 17.06 14.67
N VAL A 458 -4.04 16.95 14.33
CA VAL A 458 -4.64 17.54 13.11
C VAL A 458 -5.26 18.91 13.47
N SER A 459 -4.86 19.97 12.79
CA SER A 459 -5.45 21.30 12.93
C SER A 459 -6.77 21.43 12.15
N GLY A 460 -7.58 22.45 12.44
CA GLY A 460 -8.85 22.69 11.74
C GLY A 460 -8.69 22.91 10.22
N GLU A 461 -7.62 23.56 9.78
CA GLU A 461 -7.32 23.77 8.35
C GLU A 461 -6.91 22.45 7.66
N LEU A 462 -6.10 21.63 8.34
CA LEU A 462 -5.67 20.33 7.84
C LEU A 462 -6.85 19.34 7.75
N LYS A 463 -7.81 19.47 8.67
CA LYS A 463 -9.08 18.73 8.64
C LYS A 463 -9.84 18.94 7.33
N ALA A 464 -10.02 20.20 6.93
CA ALA A 464 -10.71 20.57 5.70
C ALA A 464 -9.98 20.09 4.44
N GLN A 465 -8.64 20.06 4.47
CA GLN A 465 -7.84 19.52 3.35
C GLN A 465 -8.00 18.00 3.20
N PHE A 466 -8.04 17.25 4.31
CA PHE A 466 -8.29 15.81 4.27
C PHE A 466 -9.69 15.48 3.77
N GLU A 467 -10.71 16.20 4.26
CA GLU A 467 -12.09 16.04 3.80
C GLU A 467 -12.22 16.36 2.29
N ALA A 468 -11.59 17.44 1.82
CA ALA A 468 -11.56 17.78 0.39
C ALA A 468 -10.81 16.76 -0.48
N ALA A 469 -9.86 16.01 0.09
CA ALA A 469 -9.15 14.92 -0.57
C ALA A 469 -9.88 13.57 -0.49
N GLY A 470 -11.09 13.53 0.11
CA GLY A 470 -11.87 12.30 0.29
C GLY A 470 -11.34 11.37 1.39
N VAL A 471 -10.45 11.86 2.26
CA VAL A 471 -9.91 11.09 3.38
C VAL A 471 -10.88 11.19 4.55
N THR A 472 -11.51 10.07 4.90
CA THR A 472 -12.38 9.99 6.07
C THR A 472 -11.57 10.05 7.37
N LEU A 473 -11.92 11.00 8.23
CA LEU A 473 -11.28 11.18 9.52
C LEU A 473 -11.81 10.18 10.55
N VAL A 474 -10.92 9.73 11.42
CA VAL A 474 -11.27 8.93 12.59
C VAL A 474 -11.90 9.87 13.61
N ASN A 475 -13.19 9.72 13.86
CA ASN A 475 -13.82 10.45 14.95
C ASN A 475 -13.32 9.94 16.30
N SER A 476 -13.22 10.84 17.28
CA SER A 476 -12.56 10.53 18.54
C SER A 476 -13.19 9.39 19.34
N GLU A 477 -14.52 9.26 19.32
CA GLU A 477 -15.26 8.23 20.06
C GLU A 477 -15.14 6.86 19.37
N GLY A 478 -15.35 6.81 18.05
CA GLY A 478 -15.21 5.62 17.23
C GLY A 478 -13.78 5.08 17.21
N GLY A 479 -12.77 5.95 17.12
CA GLY A 479 -11.36 5.55 17.20
C GLY A 479 -11.00 4.92 18.55
N ALA A 480 -11.45 5.52 19.66
CA ALA A 480 -11.22 4.97 20.99
C ALA A 480 -11.95 3.62 21.21
N ALA A 481 -13.18 3.49 20.72
CA ALA A 481 -13.92 2.25 20.73
C ALA A 481 -13.23 1.16 19.88
N MET A 482 -12.66 1.53 18.73
CA MET A 482 -11.90 0.60 17.90
C MET A 482 -10.62 0.11 18.58
N LEU A 483 -9.91 0.95 19.36
CA LEU A 483 -8.79 0.44 20.17
C LEU A 483 -9.26 -0.64 21.16
N VAL A 484 -10.41 -0.45 21.81
CA VAL A 484 -10.98 -1.46 22.70
C VAL A 484 -11.32 -2.73 21.93
N ASN A 485 -11.86 -2.61 20.71
CA ASN A 485 -12.13 -3.75 19.84
C ASN A 485 -10.86 -4.51 19.45
N GLU A 486 -9.75 -3.83 19.18
CA GLU A 486 -8.45 -4.46 18.88
C GLU A 486 -7.92 -5.33 20.03
N LEU A 487 -8.37 -5.09 21.27
CA LEU A 487 -8.03 -5.91 22.44
C LEU A 487 -8.85 -7.21 22.53
N ASN A 488 -9.76 -7.45 21.59
CA ASN A 488 -10.49 -8.71 21.49
C ASN A 488 -9.54 -9.85 21.09
N VAL A 489 -9.71 -11.03 21.70
CA VAL A 489 -8.90 -12.23 21.40
C VAL A 489 -9.03 -12.67 19.93
N ALA A 490 -10.11 -12.28 19.25
CA ALA A 490 -10.29 -12.50 17.81
C ALA A 490 -9.17 -11.88 16.96
N TYR A 491 -8.51 -10.82 17.46
CA TYR A 491 -7.42 -10.12 16.77
C TYR A 491 -6.04 -10.42 17.39
N ALA A 492 -5.93 -11.36 18.32
CA ALA A 492 -4.69 -11.60 19.08
C ALA A 492 -3.50 -12.06 18.22
N ASP A 493 -3.77 -12.60 17.03
CA ASP A 493 -2.77 -13.04 16.05
C ASP A 493 -2.56 -12.05 14.89
N GLN A 494 -3.15 -10.85 14.99
CA GLN A 494 -2.99 -9.76 14.02
C GLN A 494 -2.12 -8.66 14.64
N PRO A 495 -0.78 -8.71 14.47
CA PRO A 495 0.12 -7.75 15.11
C PRO A 495 0.04 -6.33 14.53
N GLN A 496 -0.76 -6.11 13.47
CA GLN A 496 -0.87 -4.82 12.79
C GLN A 496 -2.29 -4.63 12.23
N ALA A 497 -2.85 -3.44 12.44
CA ALA A 497 -4.18 -3.07 11.95
C ALA A 497 -4.18 -1.63 11.41
N ILE A 498 -5.03 -1.36 10.41
CA ILE A 498 -5.29 0.00 9.91
C ILE A 498 -6.67 0.41 10.37
N ILE A 499 -6.77 1.55 11.06
CA ILE A 499 -8.03 2.08 11.56
C ILE A 499 -8.18 3.54 11.11
N GLY A 500 -9.11 3.76 10.17
CA GLY A 500 -9.39 5.05 9.56
C GLY A 500 -9.31 5.03 8.03
N GLY A 501 -9.36 6.21 7.40
CA GLY A 501 -9.20 6.35 5.95
C GLY A 501 -7.80 5.94 5.46
N THR A 502 -7.75 5.41 4.24
CA THR A 502 -6.50 5.06 3.54
C THR A 502 -5.90 6.29 2.85
N LEU A 503 -4.59 6.25 2.56
CA LEU A 503 -3.90 7.25 1.74
C LEU A 503 -3.62 6.69 0.33
N PRO A 504 -3.46 7.55 -0.69
CA PRO A 504 -3.02 7.09 -2.01
C PRO A 504 -1.62 6.48 -1.91
N ALA A 505 -1.43 5.29 -2.50
CA ALA A 505 -0.14 4.59 -2.50
C ALA A 505 0.87 5.17 -3.53
N ALA A 506 0.37 5.82 -4.58
CA ALA A 506 1.18 6.39 -5.65
C ALA A 506 0.45 7.53 -6.38
N VAL A 507 1.23 8.40 -7.02
CA VAL A 507 0.75 9.51 -7.86
C VAL A 507 1.57 9.51 -9.15
N SER A 508 0.92 9.65 -10.31
CA SER A 508 1.62 9.64 -11.58
C SER A 508 2.13 11.03 -11.98
N TYR A 509 3.33 11.08 -12.57
CA TYR A 509 3.79 12.28 -13.25
C TYR A 509 3.19 12.38 -14.66
N ILE A 510 2.43 13.44 -14.89
CA ILE A 510 1.81 13.73 -16.19
C ILE A 510 2.66 14.77 -16.92
N SER A 511 3.35 14.33 -17.98
CA SER A 511 4.13 15.20 -18.89
C SER A 511 3.36 15.52 -20.17
N GLU A 512 3.77 16.57 -20.89
CA GLU A 512 3.30 16.80 -22.27
C GLU A 512 3.92 15.80 -23.27
N ASP A 513 5.12 15.29 -22.97
CA ASP A 513 5.79 14.31 -23.83
C ASP A 513 5.05 12.97 -23.84
N LEU A 514 4.76 12.45 -25.03
CA LEU A 514 4.21 11.11 -25.23
C LEU A 514 5.31 10.06 -25.29
N ARG A 515 5.11 8.94 -24.61
CA ARG A 515 6.08 7.84 -24.48
C ARG A 515 5.55 6.55 -25.08
N THR A 516 6.48 5.71 -25.52
CA THR A 516 6.22 4.32 -25.89
C THR A 516 6.97 3.40 -24.94
N TYR A 517 6.26 2.43 -24.35
CA TYR A 517 6.82 1.40 -23.49
C TYR A 517 6.81 0.07 -24.22
N ARG A 518 7.87 -0.72 -24.08
CA ARG A 518 7.91 -2.13 -24.49
C ARG A 518 8.13 -2.98 -23.25
N ILE A 519 7.14 -3.80 -22.93
CA ILE A 519 7.07 -4.57 -21.69
C ILE A 519 7.07 -6.04 -22.06
N HIS A 520 8.05 -6.77 -21.55
CA HIS A 520 8.17 -8.21 -21.77
C HIS A 520 7.36 -8.97 -20.72
N ARG A 521 6.67 -10.02 -21.17
CA ARG A 521 5.97 -10.97 -20.31
C ARG A 521 6.32 -12.37 -20.79
N HIS A 522 6.92 -13.14 -19.88
CA HIS A 522 7.04 -14.56 -20.05
C HIS A 522 5.70 -15.24 -19.71
N LEU A 523 5.11 -15.96 -20.67
CA LEU A 523 3.87 -16.70 -20.51
C LEU A 523 4.13 -18.21 -20.56
N ALA A 524 3.73 -18.91 -19.50
CA ALA A 524 3.79 -20.36 -19.43
C ALA A 524 2.44 -20.92 -18.93
N LEU A 525 1.99 -22.06 -19.49
CA LEU A 525 0.73 -22.68 -19.09
C LEU A 525 0.69 -23.00 -17.60
N LYS A 526 1.80 -23.53 -17.05
CA LYS A 526 1.93 -23.85 -15.62
C LYS A 526 1.73 -22.62 -14.70
N ALA A 527 2.09 -21.43 -15.17
CA ALA A 527 1.94 -20.18 -14.43
C ALA A 527 0.53 -19.58 -14.55
N ASN A 528 -0.36 -20.20 -15.33
CA ASN A 528 -1.70 -19.71 -15.62
C ASN A 528 -2.74 -20.85 -15.58
N PRO A 529 -3.01 -21.43 -14.39
CA PRO A 529 -3.86 -22.63 -14.24
C PRO A 529 -5.27 -22.48 -14.84
N PHE A 530 -5.85 -21.27 -14.80
CA PHE A 530 -7.17 -21.00 -15.38
C PHE A 530 -7.30 -21.35 -16.87
N LEU A 531 -6.19 -21.38 -17.62
CA LEU A 531 -6.22 -21.72 -19.04
C LEU A 531 -6.65 -23.17 -19.31
N ASN A 532 -6.53 -24.06 -18.32
CA ASN A 532 -7.08 -25.42 -18.40
C ASN A 532 -8.62 -25.45 -18.40
N HIS A 533 -9.25 -24.31 -18.13
CA HIS A 533 -10.70 -24.12 -18.19
C HIS A 533 -11.15 -23.35 -19.44
N HIS A 534 -10.23 -23.10 -20.38
CA HIS A 534 -10.54 -22.51 -21.67
C HIS A 534 -9.76 -23.27 -22.76
N VAL A 535 -10.29 -24.44 -23.11
CA VAL A 535 -9.67 -25.43 -23.99
C VAL A 535 -10.50 -25.60 -25.26
N ILE A 536 -9.85 -25.48 -26.42
CA ILE A 536 -10.47 -25.64 -27.74
C ILE A 536 -9.69 -26.71 -28.50
N GLN A 537 -10.37 -27.76 -28.97
CA GLN A 537 -9.73 -28.88 -29.70
C GLN A 537 -8.55 -29.50 -28.92
N GLY A 538 -8.71 -29.64 -27.61
CA GLY A 538 -7.72 -30.22 -26.71
C GLY A 538 -6.54 -29.32 -26.34
N ASN A 539 -6.47 -28.08 -26.86
CA ASN A 539 -5.41 -27.13 -26.53
C ASN A 539 -5.93 -25.98 -25.67
N ALA A 540 -5.18 -25.60 -24.64
CA ALA A 540 -5.47 -24.39 -23.87
C ALA A 540 -5.25 -23.15 -24.74
N VAL A 541 -6.19 -22.20 -24.70
CA VAL A 541 -6.16 -20.97 -25.52
C VAL A 541 -6.31 -19.77 -24.61
N LEU A 542 -5.51 -18.72 -24.81
CA LEU A 542 -5.69 -17.46 -24.08
C LEU A 542 -6.99 -16.77 -24.55
N PRO A 543 -7.98 -16.56 -23.66
CA PRO A 543 -9.21 -15.87 -24.04
C PRO A 543 -8.92 -14.44 -24.50
N VAL A 544 -9.64 -13.96 -25.51
CA VAL A 544 -9.48 -12.59 -26.03
C VAL A 544 -9.71 -11.57 -24.92
N VAL A 545 -10.68 -11.79 -24.04
CA VAL A 545 -10.95 -10.89 -22.91
C VAL A 545 -9.80 -10.82 -21.91
N ASN A 546 -9.07 -11.93 -21.66
CA ASN A 546 -7.88 -11.92 -20.82
C ASN A 546 -6.69 -11.23 -21.52
N ALA A 547 -6.54 -11.38 -22.83
CA ALA A 547 -5.52 -10.65 -23.60
C ALA A 547 -5.79 -9.13 -23.63
N VAL A 548 -7.05 -8.73 -23.78
CA VAL A 548 -7.48 -7.32 -23.71
C VAL A 548 -7.33 -6.76 -22.30
N GLY A 549 -7.76 -7.52 -21.29
CA GLY A 549 -7.54 -7.17 -19.89
C GLY A 549 -6.06 -7.03 -19.55
N TRP A 550 -5.20 -7.88 -20.13
CA TRP A 550 -3.75 -7.75 -19.98
C TRP A 550 -3.24 -6.42 -20.55
N MET A 551 -3.64 -6.03 -21.77
CA MET A 551 -3.28 -4.71 -22.32
C MET A 551 -3.77 -3.57 -21.42
N ALA A 552 -5.05 -3.60 -21.02
CA ALA A 552 -5.67 -2.54 -20.23
C ALA A 552 -5.07 -2.41 -18.81
N HIS A 553 -4.87 -3.53 -18.11
CA HIS A 553 -4.24 -3.52 -16.79
C HIS A 553 -2.77 -3.10 -16.86
N THR A 554 -2.06 -3.37 -17.96
CA THR A 554 -0.68 -2.90 -18.11
C THR A 554 -0.63 -1.37 -18.26
N CYS A 555 -1.58 -0.75 -18.97
CA CYS A 555 -1.75 0.70 -18.97
C CYS A 555 -2.01 1.24 -17.56
N GLU A 556 -2.95 0.64 -16.82
CA GLU A 556 -3.32 1.06 -15.47
C GLU A 556 -2.14 0.95 -14.48
N LYS A 557 -1.34 -0.12 -14.57
CA LYS A 557 -0.14 -0.32 -13.75
C LYS A 557 0.96 0.71 -14.01
N ALA A 558 1.00 1.31 -15.19
CA ALA A 558 1.92 2.40 -15.50
C ALA A 558 1.46 3.74 -14.88
N TYR A 559 0.17 3.86 -14.53
CA TYR A 559 -0.48 5.07 -14.03
C TYR A 559 -1.42 4.78 -12.83
N PRO A 560 -0.88 4.51 -11.63
CA PRO A 560 -1.65 3.93 -10.52
C PRO A 560 -2.82 4.76 -9.97
N ASP A 561 -2.79 6.09 -10.14
CA ASP A 561 -3.88 7.02 -9.78
C ASP A 561 -4.96 7.14 -10.87
N PHE A 562 -4.81 6.41 -11.98
CA PHE A 562 -5.83 6.25 -13.01
C PHE A 562 -6.48 4.87 -12.91
N SER A 563 -7.64 4.73 -13.55
CA SER A 563 -8.28 3.44 -13.71
C SER A 563 -8.91 3.27 -15.09
N ILE A 564 -8.99 2.03 -15.53
CA ILE A 564 -9.56 1.68 -16.85
C ILE A 564 -10.96 2.26 -16.95
N PHE A 565 -11.24 2.97 -18.05
CA PHE A 565 -12.55 3.54 -18.35
C PHE A 565 -13.14 2.95 -19.62
N LYS A 566 -12.32 2.86 -20.68
CA LYS A 566 -12.80 2.45 -21.99
C LYS A 566 -11.74 1.68 -22.74
N VAL A 567 -12.16 0.65 -23.48
CA VAL A 567 -11.33 -0.06 -24.44
C VAL A 567 -12.01 0.00 -25.79
N GLU A 568 -11.28 0.34 -26.85
CA GLU A 568 -11.81 0.53 -28.20
C GLU A 568 -10.98 -0.21 -29.24
N ASN A 569 -11.57 -0.41 -30.42
CA ASN A 569 -10.88 -0.93 -31.60
C ASN A 569 -10.12 -2.24 -31.32
N THR A 570 -10.72 -3.12 -30.52
CA THR A 570 -10.11 -4.40 -30.17
C THR A 570 -10.07 -5.30 -31.40
N ARG A 571 -8.88 -5.82 -31.73
CA ARG A 571 -8.67 -6.71 -32.87
C ARG A 571 -7.85 -7.93 -32.46
N LEU A 572 -8.34 -9.11 -32.84
CA LEU A 572 -7.61 -10.36 -32.80
C LEU A 572 -6.94 -10.62 -34.17
N PHE A 573 -5.62 -10.79 -34.18
CA PHE A 573 -4.87 -11.19 -35.39
C PHE A 573 -4.49 -12.67 -35.36
N LYS A 574 -3.82 -13.09 -34.28
CA LYS A 574 -3.45 -14.49 -34.05
C LYS A 574 -3.57 -14.81 -32.56
N GLY A 575 -4.44 -15.76 -32.21
CA GLY A 575 -4.59 -16.22 -30.83
C GLY A 575 -3.32 -16.87 -30.29
N ILE A 576 -3.14 -16.81 -28.97
CA ILE A 576 -2.10 -17.55 -28.26
C ILE A 576 -2.68 -18.91 -27.84
N VAL A 577 -2.15 -19.98 -28.42
CA VAL A 577 -2.57 -21.37 -28.21
C VAL A 577 -1.39 -22.13 -27.61
N PHE A 578 -1.61 -22.84 -26.51
CA PHE A 578 -0.57 -23.60 -25.80
C PHE A 578 -0.51 -25.04 -26.31
N ASP A 579 -0.03 -25.22 -27.54
CA ASP A 579 0.09 -26.51 -28.24
C ASP A 579 1.52 -27.09 -28.25
N GLY A 580 2.44 -26.45 -27.53
CA GLY A 580 3.87 -26.78 -27.48
C GLY A 580 4.71 -26.01 -28.50
N THR A 581 4.10 -25.24 -29.41
CA THR A 581 4.79 -24.41 -30.41
C THR A 581 4.69 -22.91 -30.11
N GLN A 582 3.95 -22.52 -29.06
CA GLN A 582 3.84 -21.14 -28.64
C GLN A 582 5.20 -20.51 -28.31
N LYS A 583 5.27 -19.18 -28.40
CA LYS A 583 6.39 -18.43 -27.84
C LYS A 583 6.23 -18.38 -26.32
N GLU A 584 7.34 -18.17 -25.63
CA GLU A 584 7.33 -17.98 -24.19
C GLU A 584 7.47 -16.51 -23.81
N ASP A 585 8.21 -15.71 -24.60
CA ASP A 585 8.34 -14.27 -24.38
C ASP A 585 7.44 -13.50 -25.35
N TYR A 586 6.58 -12.66 -24.76
CA TYR A 586 5.68 -11.77 -25.47
C TYR A 586 5.93 -10.33 -25.05
N ILE A 587 5.71 -9.42 -25.98
CA ILE A 587 5.93 -7.98 -25.78
C ILE A 587 4.58 -7.28 -25.87
N ILE A 588 4.26 -6.47 -24.87
CA ILE A 588 3.26 -5.42 -25.04
C ILE A 588 3.96 -4.11 -25.37
N GLU A 589 3.56 -3.51 -26.48
CA GLU A 589 3.86 -2.12 -26.78
C GLU A 589 2.69 -1.25 -26.30
N LEU A 590 2.97 -0.28 -25.41
CA LEU A 590 2.04 0.76 -24.99
C LEU A 590 2.51 2.08 -25.58
N LYS A 591 1.75 2.63 -26.52
CA LYS A 591 2.04 3.92 -27.13
C LYS A 591 1.03 4.95 -26.64
N GLU A 592 1.48 5.91 -25.84
CA GLU A 592 0.65 7.04 -25.44
C GLU A 592 0.25 7.84 -26.69
N VAL A 593 -1.05 8.13 -26.85
CA VAL A 593 -1.57 8.95 -27.96
C VAL A 593 -2.14 10.28 -27.45
N GLU A 594 -2.65 10.29 -26.23
CA GLU A 594 -3.13 11.49 -25.54
C GLU A 594 -2.85 11.34 -24.04
N LYS A 595 -2.46 12.44 -23.38
CA LYS A 595 -2.15 12.45 -21.96
C LYS A 595 -2.49 13.81 -21.34
N SER A 596 -3.38 13.79 -20.34
CA SER A 596 -3.77 14.94 -19.52
C SER A 596 -3.92 14.52 -18.04
N PRO A 597 -4.08 15.47 -17.11
CA PRO A 597 -4.36 15.15 -15.71
C PRO A 597 -5.65 14.34 -15.49
N GLU A 598 -6.63 14.46 -16.39
CA GLU A 598 -7.94 13.81 -16.32
C GLU A 598 -7.98 12.46 -17.02
N GLN A 599 -7.27 12.33 -18.15
CA GLN A 599 -7.32 11.13 -18.99
C GLN A 599 -6.00 10.79 -19.67
N ILE A 600 -5.80 9.50 -19.94
CA ILE A 600 -4.66 9.00 -20.73
C ILE A 600 -5.18 7.97 -21.72
N VAL A 601 -4.79 8.11 -22.99
CA VAL A 601 -5.17 7.20 -24.06
C VAL A 601 -3.92 6.52 -24.62
N PHE A 602 -4.00 5.19 -24.77
CA PHE A 602 -2.95 4.35 -25.33
C PHE A 602 -3.43 3.63 -26.58
N GLU A 603 -2.56 3.52 -27.57
CA GLU A 603 -2.61 2.41 -28.51
C GLU A 603 -1.75 1.26 -27.94
N THR A 604 -2.35 0.08 -27.81
CA THR A 604 -1.72 -1.09 -27.19
C THR A 604 -1.63 -2.23 -28.20
N THR A 605 -0.49 -2.91 -28.23
CA THR A 605 -0.26 -4.04 -29.14
C THR A 605 0.48 -5.16 -28.43
N VAL A 606 -0.05 -6.38 -28.49
CA VAL A 606 0.65 -7.60 -28.05
C VAL A 606 1.29 -8.25 -29.27
N LEU A 607 2.59 -8.52 -29.19
CA LEU A 607 3.36 -9.16 -30.25
C LEU A 607 4.37 -10.17 -29.68
N SER A 608 4.84 -11.08 -30.54
CA SER A 608 6.00 -11.92 -30.26
C SER A 608 7.07 -11.70 -31.33
N GLU A 609 8.34 -11.85 -30.95
CA GLU A 609 9.42 -11.80 -31.93
C GLU A 609 9.35 -13.00 -32.89
N GLY A 610 9.61 -12.73 -34.17
CA GLY A 610 9.72 -13.73 -35.22
C GLY A 610 11.06 -13.61 -35.93
N GLU A 611 11.44 -14.60 -36.75
CA GLU A 611 12.76 -14.66 -37.40
C GLU A 611 13.04 -13.47 -38.34
N LYS A 612 11.99 -12.91 -38.96
CA LYS A 612 12.10 -11.79 -39.91
C LYS A 612 11.21 -10.61 -39.55
N LEU A 613 9.98 -10.88 -39.12
CA LEU A 613 8.98 -9.88 -38.76
C LEU A 613 8.31 -10.30 -37.44
N PRO A 614 7.87 -9.34 -36.61
CA PRO A 614 7.09 -9.64 -35.42
C PRO A 614 5.74 -10.24 -35.81
N THR A 615 5.23 -11.14 -34.97
CA THR A 615 3.86 -11.64 -35.08
C THR A 615 2.95 -10.80 -34.18
N TYR A 616 1.96 -10.14 -34.78
CA TYR A 616 0.94 -9.41 -34.04
C TYR A 616 -0.15 -10.37 -33.56
N HIS A 617 -0.50 -10.27 -32.28
CA HIS A 617 -1.51 -11.13 -31.67
C HIS A 617 -2.81 -10.36 -31.40
N TYR A 618 -2.71 -9.24 -30.68
CA TYR A 618 -3.85 -8.43 -30.25
C TYR A 618 -3.52 -6.94 -30.36
N LYS A 619 -4.53 -6.12 -30.63
CA LYS A 619 -4.42 -4.65 -30.60
C LYS A 619 -5.69 -4.04 -30.01
N ALA A 620 -5.55 -2.98 -29.22
CA ALA A 620 -6.67 -2.20 -28.70
C ALA A 620 -6.24 -0.76 -28.40
N THR A 621 -7.20 0.15 -28.35
CA THR A 621 -7.02 1.47 -27.76
C THR A 621 -7.56 1.45 -26.33
N VAL A 622 -6.78 1.87 -25.35
CA VAL A 622 -7.18 1.88 -23.93
C VAL A 622 -7.21 3.32 -23.43
N THR A 623 -8.34 3.72 -22.85
CA THR A 623 -8.49 5.01 -22.16
C THR A 623 -8.59 4.77 -20.67
N LEU A 624 -7.69 5.42 -19.93
CA LEU A 624 -7.74 5.53 -18.49
C LEU A 624 -8.32 6.89 -18.10
N LEU A 625 -9.10 6.92 -17.01
CA LEU A 625 -9.51 8.17 -16.36
C LEU A 625 -8.92 8.24 -14.97
N ASN A 626 -8.58 9.45 -14.54
CA ASN A 626 -8.14 9.73 -13.18
C ASN A 626 -9.20 9.22 -12.18
N ARG A 627 -8.77 8.56 -11.11
CA ARG A 627 -9.69 8.00 -10.09
C ARG A 627 -10.52 9.09 -9.38
N LYS A 628 -10.10 10.35 -9.44
CA LYS A 628 -10.86 11.50 -8.91
C LYS A 628 -12.00 11.96 -9.80
N THR A 629 -12.06 11.50 -11.05
CA THR A 629 -13.12 11.85 -11.99
C THR A 629 -14.41 11.10 -11.64
N ASP A 630 -15.51 11.85 -11.43
CA ASP A 630 -16.83 11.26 -11.13
C ASP A 630 -17.34 10.44 -12.33
N ARG A 631 -17.71 9.18 -12.06
CA ARG A 631 -18.22 8.23 -13.06
C ARG A 631 -19.68 7.92 -12.74
N LYS A 632 -20.60 8.56 -13.45
CA LYS A 632 -22.02 8.24 -13.31
C LYS A 632 -22.38 7.05 -14.18
N ALA A 633 -22.64 5.92 -13.53
CA ALA A 633 -23.20 4.75 -14.18
C ALA A 633 -24.63 5.06 -14.67
N PRO A 634 -24.97 4.78 -15.94
CA PRO A 634 -26.33 4.91 -16.41
C PRO A 634 -27.24 3.86 -15.74
N LYS A 635 -28.55 4.10 -15.81
CA LYS A 635 -29.57 3.10 -15.49
C LYS A 635 -30.03 2.41 -16.77
N PHE A 636 -30.21 1.10 -16.69
CA PHE A 636 -30.70 0.25 -17.76
C PHE A 636 -31.91 -0.54 -17.30
N ALA A 637 -32.95 -0.56 -18.14
CA ALA A 637 -34.13 -1.39 -17.94
C ALA A 637 -34.22 -2.37 -19.10
N HIS A 638 -34.08 -3.66 -18.79
CA HIS A 638 -34.24 -4.69 -19.80
C HIS A 638 -35.72 -4.98 -20.06
N GLN A 639 -36.02 -5.46 -21.26
CA GLN A 639 -37.36 -5.92 -21.63
C GLN A 639 -37.26 -7.38 -22.09
N LEU A 640 -37.86 -8.27 -21.32
CA LEU A 640 -38.05 -9.66 -21.73
C LEU A 640 -39.18 -9.71 -22.77
N SER A 641 -39.03 -10.56 -23.78
CA SER A 641 -40.05 -10.77 -24.81
C SER A 641 -41.37 -11.34 -24.27
N GLY A 642 -41.29 -12.07 -23.15
CA GLY A 642 -42.40 -12.84 -22.58
C GLY A 642 -42.75 -14.11 -23.37
N THR A 643 -42.03 -14.42 -24.46
CA THR A 643 -42.29 -15.59 -25.32
C THR A 643 -41.31 -16.74 -25.09
N TYR A 644 -40.19 -16.48 -24.42
CA TYR A 644 -39.21 -17.48 -24.05
C TYR A 644 -39.47 -18.01 -22.63
N GLN A 645 -39.41 -19.33 -22.44
CA GLN A 645 -39.41 -19.91 -21.11
C GLN A 645 -37.97 -19.98 -20.59
N PRO A 646 -37.67 -19.40 -19.41
CA PRO A 646 -36.33 -19.43 -18.87
C PRO A 646 -35.78 -20.85 -18.73
N THR A 647 -34.52 -21.05 -19.10
CA THR A 647 -33.81 -22.33 -18.98
C THR A 647 -32.56 -22.19 -18.13
N SER A 648 -32.14 -23.28 -17.48
CA SER A 648 -30.87 -23.30 -16.75
C SER A 648 -29.69 -23.14 -17.71
N GLY A 649 -28.68 -22.38 -17.28
CA GLY A 649 -27.41 -22.25 -17.99
C GLY A 649 -26.48 -23.45 -17.81
N ALA A 650 -26.66 -24.28 -16.78
CA ALA A 650 -25.81 -25.43 -16.50
C ALA A 650 -25.72 -26.40 -17.70
N GLY A 651 -26.85 -26.64 -18.36
CA GLY A 651 -26.92 -27.51 -19.54
C GLY A 651 -25.95 -27.09 -20.65
N LEU A 652 -25.71 -25.78 -20.83
CA LEU A 652 -24.82 -25.26 -21.87
C LEU A 652 -23.36 -25.73 -21.71
N TYR A 653 -22.94 -25.97 -20.46
CA TYR A 653 -21.59 -26.41 -20.13
C TYR A 653 -21.47 -27.93 -20.05
N GLU A 654 -22.59 -28.65 -19.91
CA GLU A 654 -22.66 -30.11 -19.82
C GLU A 654 -22.83 -30.78 -21.19
N ASP A 655 -23.58 -30.17 -22.10
CA ASP A 655 -23.93 -30.74 -23.41
C ASP A 655 -22.93 -30.40 -24.54
N GLY A 656 -21.89 -29.62 -24.22
CA GLY A 656 -20.88 -29.17 -25.18
C GLY A 656 -21.30 -27.95 -26.01
N SER A 657 -22.40 -27.26 -25.68
CA SER A 657 -22.73 -25.95 -26.26
C SER A 657 -21.68 -24.90 -25.94
N LEU A 658 -21.00 -24.97 -24.81
CA LEU A 658 -19.87 -24.12 -24.44
C LEU A 658 -18.70 -25.00 -23.97
N PHE A 659 -17.49 -24.69 -24.42
CA PHE A 659 -16.26 -25.42 -24.07
C PHE A 659 -15.63 -24.99 -22.73
N HIS A 660 -16.29 -24.08 -22.01
CA HIS A 660 -15.76 -23.40 -20.83
C HIS A 660 -15.79 -24.29 -19.58
N GLY A 661 -14.64 -24.43 -18.93
CA GLY A 661 -14.51 -25.09 -17.62
C GLY A 661 -14.94 -24.18 -16.46
N HIS A 662 -14.97 -24.72 -15.24
CA HIS A 662 -15.67 -24.12 -14.09
C HIS A 662 -15.33 -22.65 -13.78
N TYR A 663 -14.10 -22.18 -14.02
CA TYR A 663 -13.75 -20.76 -13.79
C TYR A 663 -14.43 -19.76 -14.74
N PHE A 664 -15.02 -20.24 -15.84
CA PHE A 664 -15.74 -19.43 -16.83
C PHE A 664 -17.24 -19.77 -16.89
N GLN A 665 -17.75 -20.64 -16.02
CA GLN A 665 -19.15 -21.06 -15.98
C GLN A 665 -20.02 -20.08 -15.20
N GLY A 666 -20.29 -18.93 -15.79
CA GLY A 666 -21.01 -17.86 -15.10
C GLY A 666 -22.48 -17.66 -15.50
N ILE A 667 -23.01 -18.42 -16.47
CA ILE A 667 -24.42 -18.33 -16.87
C ILE A 667 -25.28 -19.20 -15.95
N GLU A 668 -26.12 -18.58 -15.13
CA GLU A 668 -27.06 -19.28 -14.25
C GLU A 668 -28.34 -19.65 -15.00
N GLN A 669 -28.90 -18.69 -15.75
CA GLN A 669 -30.14 -18.85 -16.51
C GLN A 669 -30.13 -18.05 -17.81
N ILE A 670 -30.74 -18.62 -18.85
CA ILE A 670 -31.18 -17.85 -20.03
C ILE A 670 -32.59 -17.38 -19.72
N LEU A 671 -32.79 -16.07 -19.56
CA LEU A 671 -34.08 -15.47 -19.21
C LEU A 671 -34.93 -15.17 -20.44
N ASP A 672 -34.28 -14.81 -21.55
CA ASP A 672 -34.93 -14.56 -22.84
C ASP A 672 -33.98 -14.87 -23.99
N CYS A 673 -34.50 -15.35 -25.12
CA CYS A 673 -33.68 -15.68 -26.29
C CYS A 673 -34.52 -15.70 -27.59
N THR A 674 -34.49 -14.59 -28.32
CA THR A 674 -35.22 -14.34 -29.57
C THR A 674 -34.24 -14.01 -30.70
N GLU A 675 -34.70 -13.83 -31.94
CA GLU A 675 -33.84 -13.41 -33.07
C GLU A 675 -33.17 -12.03 -32.85
N SER A 676 -33.69 -11.19 -31.94
CA SER A 676 -33.16 -9.85 -31.71
C SER A 676 -32.36 -9.71 -30.42
N GLN A 677 -32.42 -10.69 -29.50
CA GLN A 677 -31.70 -10.61 -28.22
C GLN A 677 -31.50 -11.95 -27.51
N ILE A 678 -30.55 -11.98 -26.59
CA ILE A 678 -30.47 -12.94 -25.50
C ILE A 678 -30.22 -12.22 -24.17
N VAL A 679 -30.94 -12.61 -23.12
CA VAL A 679 -30.82 -12.05 -21.76
C VAL A 679 -30.44 -13.17 -20.81
N LEU A 680 -29.40 -12.95 -20.01
CA LEU A 680 -28.84 -13.94 -19.11
C LEU A 680 -28.87 -13.42 -17.67
N SER A 681 -29.17 -14.29 -16.70
CA SER A 681 -28.75 -14.09 -15.29
C SER A 681 -27.41 -14.80 -15.11
N CYS A 682 -26.47 -14.12 -14.47
CA CYS A 682 -25.08 -14.52 -14.40
C CYS A 682 -24.48 -14.27 -13.02
N LYS A 683 -23.48 -15.07 -12.67
CA LYS A 683 -22.66 -14.90 -11.47
C LYS A 683 -21.22 -15.26 -11.81
N ALA A 684 -20.29 -14.33 -11.61
CA ALA A 684 -18.86 -14.61 -11.82
C ALA A 684 -18.41 -15.74 -10.86
N PRO A 685 -17.90 -16.88 -11.37
CA PRO A 685 -17.34 -17.92 -10.50
C PRO A 685 -16.14 -17.37 -9.74
N GLU A 686 -15.99 -17.77 -8.48
CA GLU A 686 -14.82 -17.39 -7.70
C GLU A 686 -13.58 -18.10 -8.24
N VAL A 687 -12.55 -17.33 -8.59
CA VAL A 687 -11.27 -17.86 -9.07
C VAL A 687 -10.20 -17.50 -8.04
N PRO A 688 -9.58 -18.46 -7.35
CA PRO A 688 -8.50 -18.15 -6.40
C PRO A 688 -7.33 -17.44 -7.08
N LEU A 689 -6.62 -16.54 -6.37
CA LEU A 689 -5.51 -15.79 -6.95
C LEU A 689 -4.40 -16.69 -7.53
N SER A 690 -4.13 -17.83 -6.88
CA SER A 690 -3.19 -18.85 -7.37
C SER A 690 -3.60 -19.44 -8.73
N GLU A 691 -4.90 -19.48 -9.00
CA GLU A 691 -5.50 -20.06 -10.21
C GLU A 691 -5.60 -19.03 -11.33
N GLN A 692 -5.78 -17.75 -10.99
CA GLN A 692 -5.75 -16.62 -11.93
C GLN A 692 -4.37 -16.45 -12.60
N GLY A 693 -3.30 -16.93 -11.95
CA GLY A 693 -1.95 -16.88 -12.50
C GLY A 693 -1.47 -15.45 -12.78
N GLN A 694 -0.98 -15.21 -13.99
CA GLN A 694 -0.45 -13.90 -14.41
C GLN A 694 -1.54 -12.92 -14.88
N PHE A 695 -2.82 -13.26 -14.69
CA PHE A 695 -3.97 -12.46 -15.08
C PHE A 695 -4.90 -12.20 -13.88
N PRO A 696 -4.39 -11.58 -12.80
CA PRO A 696 -5.23 -11.28 -11.66
C PRO A 696 -6.34 -10.30 -12.04
N VAL A 697 -7.53 -10.49 -11.46
CA VAL A 697 -8.65 -9.56 -11.56
C VAL A 697 -8.27 -8.24 -10.90
N GLY A 698 -8.29 -7.17 -11.69
CA GLY A 698 -8.09 -5.79 -11.24
C GLY A 698 -9.37 -4.98 -11.39
N SER A 699 -9.28 -3.82 -12.06
CA SER A 699 -10.45 -2.97 -12.37
C SER A 699 -11.47 -3.65 -13.30
N VAL A 700 -11.06 -4.70 -14.02
CA VAL A 700 -11.95 -5.49 -14.88
C VAL A 700 -11.84 -6.98 -14.53
N ASN A 701 -12.99 -7.61 -14.27
CA ASN A 701 -13.08 -9.06 -14.09
C ASN A 701 -13.22 -9.76 -15.44
N THR A 702 -12.09 -10.17 -16.01
CA THR A 702 -12.04 -10.80 -17.34
C THR A 702 -12.75 -12.15 -17.40
N PHE A 703 -12.88 -12.87 -16.27
CA PHE A 703 -13.63 -14.13 -16.19
C PHE A 703 -15.13 -13.92 -16.39
N PHE A 704 -15.67 -12.78 -15.90
CA PHE A 704 -17.06 -12.42 -16.16
C PHE A 704 -17.26 -11.82 -17.55
N THR A 705 -16.32 -10.96 -18.01
CA THR A 705 -16.45 -10.28 -19.31
C THR A 705 -16.66 -11.25 -20.47
N ASP A 706 -16.09 -12.46 -20.38
CA ASP A 706 -16.25 -13.53 -21.36
C ASP A 706 -17.71 -13.96 -21.57
N ILE A 707 -18.54 -13.90 -20.53
CA ILE A 707 -19.94 -14.36 -20.56
C ILE A 707 -20.76 -13.63 -21.63
N GLN A 708 -20.42 -12.38 -21.96
CA GLN A 708 -21.04 -11.65 -23.08
C GLN A 708 -20.87 -12.41 -24.39
N TYR A 709 -19.65 -12.90 -24.67
CA TYR A 709 -19.34 -13.69 -25.86
C TYR A 709 -19.94 -15.10 -25.77
N GLN A 710 -20.01 -15.70 -24.58
CA GLN A 710 -20.73 -16.96 -24.40
C GLN A 710 -22.21 -16.83 -24.79
N GLY A 711 -22.89 -15.75 -24.34
CA GLY A 711 -24.26 -15.46 -24.76
C GLY A 711 -24.42 -15.31 -26.27
N MET A 712 -23.45 -14.64 -26.92
CA MET A 712 -23.39 -14.54 -28.37
C MET A 712 -23.23 -15.90 -29.06
N VAL A 713 -22.40 -16.79 -28.51
CA VAL A 713 -22.19 -18.16 -29.01
C VAL A 713 -23.47 -18.99 -28.89
N VAL A 714 -24.17 -18.91 -27.76
CA VAL A 714 -25.46 -19.59 -27.53
C VAL A 714 -26.50 -19.11 -28.54
N TRP A 715 -26.57 -17.79 -28.78
CA TRP A 715 -27.47 -17.22 -29.78
C TRP A 715 -27.16 -17.73 -31.19
N VAL A 716 -25.89 -17.73 -31.61
CA VAL A 716 -25.46 -18.24 -32.92
C VAL A 716 -25.83 -19.71 -33.10
N GLN A 717 -25.60 -20.56 -32.09
CA GLN A 717 -25.98 -21.97 -32.18
C GLN A 717 -27.48 -22.16 -32.38
N LYS A 718 -28.30 -21.38 -31.68
CA LYS A 718 -29.75 -21.48 -31.75
C LYS A 718 -30.32 -21.01 -33.09
N PHE A 719 -29.78 -19.93 -33.67
CA PHE A 719 -30.37 -19.27 -34.84
C PHE A 719 -29.60 -19.45 -36.15
N MET A 720 -28.39 -20.02 -36.12
CA MET A 720 -27.53 -20.21 -37.31
C MET A 720 -27.15 -21.69 -37.53
N ASP A 721 -28.14 -22.58 -37.52
CA ASP A 721 -27.99 -24.03 -37.78
C ASP A 721 -26.93 -24.73 -36.92
N GLY A 722 -26.85 -24.42 -35.62
CA GLY A 722 -25.87 -25.03 -34.72
C GLY A 722 -24.42 -24.59 -34.99
N ALA A 723 -24.19 -23.55 -35.80
CA ALA A 723 -22.86 -23.02 -36.04
C ALA A 723 -22.18 -22.61 -34.74
N LYS A 724 -20.86 -22.73 -34.75
CA LYS A 724 -20.00 -22.34 -33.64
C LYS A 724 -19.36 -20.98 -33.94
N SER A 725 -18.88 -20.30 -32.91
CA SER A 725 -18.35 -18.93 -33.05
C SER A 725 -17.17 -18.64 -32.13
N LEU A 726 -16.30 -17.74 -32.57
CA LEU A 726 -15.19 -17.20 -31.79
C LEU A 726 -15.16 -15.67 -31.91
N PRO A 727 -14.69 -14.94 -30.88
CA PRO A 727 -14.55 -13.50 -30.93
C PRO A 727 -13.59 -13.03 -32.04
N LEU A 728 -13.97 -11.96 -32.76
CA LEU A 728 -13.14 -11.33 -33.79
C LEU A 728 -12.68 -9.93 -33.39
N GLN A 729 -13.62 -9.07 -33.01
CA GLN A 729 -13.37 -7.66 -32.72
C GLN A 729 -14.44 -7.07 -31.81
N THR A 730 -14.12 -5.92 -31.24
CA THR A 730 -15.02 -5.12 -30.41
C THR A 730 -14.77 -3.64 -30.69
N ASP A 731 -15.80 -2.89 -31.08
CA ASP A 731 -15.65 -1.47 -31.36
C ASP A 731 -15.38 -0.67 -30.09
N SER A 732 -16.15 -0.91 -29.03
CA SER A 732 -15.89 -0.31 -27.72
C SER A 732 -16.45 -1.12 -26.56
N ALA A 733 -15.81 -1.01 -25.40
CA ALA A 733 -16.31 -1.44 -24.11
C ALA A 733 -16.06 -0.33 -23.09
N VAL A 734 -17.13 0.21 -22.50
CA VAL A 734 -17.09 1.24 -21.45
C VAL A 734 -17.34 0.57 -20.10
N ILE A 735 -16.46 0.80 -19.14
CA ILE A 735 -16.52 0.24 -17.78
C ILE A 735 -16.89 1.36 -16.81
N TYR A 736 -18.05 1.21 -16.17
CA TYR A 736 -18.57 2.16 -15.18
C TYR A 736 -18.23 1.75 -13.75
N GLN A 737 -18.24 0.45 -13.47
CA GLN A 737 -18.03 -0.10 -12.13
C GLN A 737 -17.28 -1.43 -12.19
N PRO A 738 -16.50 -1.79 -11.15
CA PRO A 738 -15.87 -3.10 -11.07
C PRO A 738 -16.93 -4.20 -10.94
N ILE A 739 -16.67 -5.36 -11.55
CA ILE A 739 -17.55 -6.54 -11.50
C ILE A 739 -17.00 -7.53 -10.45
N PRO A 740 -17.61 -7.63 -9.25
CA PRO A 740 -17.12 -8.52 -8.21
C PRO A 740 -17.45 -9.99 -8.49
N PHE A 741 -16.66 -10.90 -7.90
CA PHE A 741 -17.01 -12.31 -7.86
C PHE A 741 -18.29 -12.54 -7.07
N GLY A 742 -19.07 -13.55 -7.46
CA GLY A 742 -20.23 -13.99 -6.70
C GLY A 742 -21.41 -13.01 -6.63
N LYS A 743 -21.37 -11.87 -7.33
CA LYS A 743 -22.53 -10.97 -7.44
C LYS A 743 -23.43 -11.43 -8.58
N GLU A 744 -24.73 -11.48 -8.31
CA GLU A 744 -25.73 -11.67 -9.36
C GLU A 744 -25.80 -10.43 -10.24
N LEU A 745 -25.61 -10.63 -11.53
CA LEU A 745 -25.66 -9.61 -12.58
C LEU A 745 -26.40 -10.17 -13.78
N PHE A 746 -26.88 -9.27 -14.62
CA PHE A 746 -27.57 -9.61 -15.85
C PHE A 746 -26.75 -9.17 -17.05
N VAL A 747 -26.80 -9.98 -18.11
CA VAL A 747 -26.17 -9.66 -19.40
C VAL A 747 -27.26 -9.61 -20.46
N HIS A 748 -27.51 -8.43 -21.01
CA HIS A 748 -28.37 -8.26 -22.18
C HIS A 748 -27.52 -8.12 -23.42
N VAL A 749 -27.67 -9.07 -24.35
CA VAL A 749 -27.02 -9.04 -25.66
C VAL A 749 -28.09 -8.74 -26.70
N LYS A 750 -28.04 -7.54 -27.29
CA LYS A 750 -28.92 -7.10 -28.36
C LYS A 750 -28.24 -7.33 -29.71
N ILE A 751 -28.86 -8.13 -30.57
CA ILE A 751 -28.33 -8.46 -31.89
C ILE A 751 -28.51 -7.26 -32.82
N ALA A 752 -27.40 -6.80 -33.41
CA ALA A 752 -27.39 -5.69 -34.36
C ALA A 752 -27.32 -6.19 -35.81
N GLU A 753 -26.56 -7.25 -36.06
CA GLU A 753 -26.37 -7.85 -37.38
C GLU A 753 -26.10 -9.35 -37.22
N ALA A 754 -26.69 -10.20 -38.06
CA ALA A 754 -26.35 -11.61 -38.16
C ALA A 754 -26.30 -12.02 -39.64
N THR A 755 -25.22 -12.68 -40.03
CA THR A 755 -24.95 -13.14 -41.40
C THR A 755 -24.34 -14.54 -41.34
N ASP A 756 -24.21 -15.21 -42.49
CA ASP A 756 -23.57 -16.54 -42.57
C ASP A 756 -22.10 -16.56 -42.11
N PHE A 757 -21.45 -15.39 -41.97
CA PHE A 757 -20.03 -15.28 -41.65
C PHE A 757 -19.76 -14.69 -40.26
N LYS A 758 -20.67 -13.86 -39.74
CA LYS A 758 -20.47 -13.12 -38.48
C LYS A 758 -21.80 -12.74 -37.82
N MET A 759 -21.74 -12.52 -36.51
CA MET A 759 -22.79 -11.88 -35.73
C MET A 759 -22.22 -10.72 -34.91
N VAL A 760 -22.93 -9.59 -34.90
CA VAL A 760 -22.56 -8.35 -34.21
C VAL A 760 -23.64 -7.98 -33.18
N ALA A 761 -23.23 -7.62 -31.97
CA ALA A 761 -24.14 -7.26 -30.88
C ALA A 761 -23.67 -6.04 -30.06
N GLU A 762 -24.65 -5.44 -29.38
CA GLU A 762 -24.43 -4.55 -28.24
C GLU A 762 -24.76 -5.33 -26.95
N CYS A 763 -23.84 -5.33 -25.98
CA CYS A 763 -23.99 -6.04 -24.72
C CYS A 763 -24.04 -5.04 -23.56
N THR A 764 -24.97 -5.21 -22.63
CA THR A 764 -25.07 -4.40 -21.40
C THR A 764 -25.05 -5.30 -20.18
N VAL A 765 -24.15 -5.02 -19.24
CA VAL A 765 -24.04 -5.69 -17.94
C VAL A 765 -24.62 -4.79 -16.85
N TYR A 766 -25.55 -5.30 -16.05
CA TYR A 766 -26.29 -4.50 -15.05
C TYR A 766 -26.74 -5.35 -13.84
N ASP A 767 -27.05 -4.71 -12.71
CA ASP A 767 -27.64 -5.37 -11.53
C ASP A 767 -29.18 -5.32 -11.52
N ALA A 768 -29.80 -5.91 -10.49
CA ALA A 768 -31.26 -5.98 -10.36
C ALA A 768 -31.91 -4.59 -10.29
N GLU A 769 -31.20 -3.59 -9.76
CA GLU A 769 -31.64 -2.19 -9.71
C GLU A 769 -31.39 -1.45 -11.04
N GLY A 770 -30.85 -2.13 -12.05
CA GLY A 770 -30.53 -1.58 -13.36
C GLY A 770 -29.28 -0.71 -13.39
N ALA A 771 -28.44 -0.70 -12.36
CA ALA A 771 -27.17 0.01 -12.41
C ALA A 771 -26.22 -0.69 -13.37
N VAL A 772 -25.67 0.05 -14.34
CA VAL A 772 -24.81 -0.50 -15.39
C VAL A 772 -23.36 -0.61 -14.90
N TYR A 773 -22.75 -1.77 -15.16
CA TYR A 773 -21.34 -2.07 -14.89
C TYR A 773 -20.50 -1.88 -16.14
N MET A 774 -21.01 -2.35 -17.29
CA MET A 774 -20.29 -2.36 -18.55
C MET A 774 -21.26 -2.26 -19.73
N VAL A 775 -20.85 -1.52 -20.77
CA VAL A 775 -21.52 -1.51 -22.07
C VAL A 775 -20.51 -1.80 -23.16
N THR A 776 -20.76 -2.84 -23.95
CA THR A 776 -19.91 -3.28 -25.06
C THR A 776 -20.67 -3.07 -26.36
N LYS A 777 -20.09 -2.34 -27.32
CA LYS A 777 -20.69 -2.07 -28.63
C LYS A 777 -19.85 -2.69 -29.74
N GLY A 778 -20.52 -3.17 -30.79
CA GLY A 778 -19.87 -3.78 -31.94
C GLY A 778 -19.10 -5.06 -31.60
N ALA A 779 -19.51 -5.78 -30.54
CA ALA A 779 -18.94 -7.09 -30.22
C ALA A 779 -19.25 -8.02 -31.40
N THR A 780 -18.21 -8.56 -32.03
CA THR A 780 -18.34 -9.35 -33.26
C THR A 780 -17.77 -10.75 -33.04
N VAL A 781 -18.54 -11.78 -33.38
CA VAL A 781 -18.11 -13.18 -33.41
C VAL A 781 -18.22 -13.76 -34.82
N THR A 782 -17.40 -14.76 -35.15
CA THR A 782 -17.55 -15.55 -36.38
C THR A 782 -18.85 -16.35 -36.37
N VAL A 783 -19.34 -16.77 -37.54
CA VAL A 783 -20.31 -17.85 -37.68
C VAL A 783 -19.64 -18.92 -38.53
N SER A 784 -19.34 -20.08 -37.94
CA SER A 784 -18.62 -21.16 -38.63
C SER A 784 -19.23 -22.52 -38.34
N LYS A 785 -19.67 -23.20 -39.39
CA LYS A 785 -20.15 -24.59 -39.35
C LYS A 785 -18.99 -25.60 -39.33
N GLN A 786 -17.77 -25.15 -39.60
CA GLN A 786 -16.56 -25.99 -39.62
C GLN A 786 -15.84 -26.00 -38.27
N LEU A 787 -16.14 -25.03 -37.41
CA LEU A 787 -15.52 -24.95 -36.10
C LEU A 787 -16.12 -26.01 -35.18
N VAL A 788 -15.23 -26.77 -34.54
CA VAL A 788 -15.54 -27.80 -33.54
C VAL A 788 -14.62 -27.57 -32.34
N TRP A 789 -15.07 -27.95 -31.14
CA TRP A 789 -14.24 -27.91 -29.93
C TRP A 789 -14.32 -29.22 -29.16
#